data_AF-A0A177E1G8-F1
#
_entry.id   AF-A0A177E1G8-F1
#
_cell.length_a   1.000
_cell.length_b   1.000
_cell.length_c   1.000
_cell.angle_alpha   90.00
_cell.angle_beta   90.00
_cell.angle_gamma   90.00
#
_symmetry.space_group_name_H-M   'P 1'
#
loop_
_entity.id
_entity.type
_entity.pdbx_description
1 polymer ?
#
loop_
_entity_poly.entity_id
_entity_poly.type
_entity_poly.pdbx_seq_one_letter_code
_entity_poly.pdbx_strand_id
1 'polypeptide(L)'
;MSSQSSKPRRASTVLDPYAAPHIYYGESHSRKHTRARTYSANVDNSTRNAPIAEGAIAGRRISHDEISLQPRRFKINVEETLQQLLAREDSDQNYQITIDDKGPKTLSLGTLGSNAFKKHDVRGTYMLSNLLQELTLAKDYGRKTIVLDESRLNENPVNRLSRLIQFSFWDGLTRRIDGSNIAKVGVDPKDWTDDPRPRIYIPQGAPEQHEYYTRIAREHPDMRLDVIWLDKDCDNNDYVRDLNKAPGLLAIAMEEWIDPETKKKDLRGLPFVVPGGRFNELYGWDSYMESLGLLVNDRVDLVKSMVIHFCFCIKHYNKILNANRTYYLCRSQPPFLTDMALRCYERIKHEPGALDFLREAILAAIKEYHSVWMSAPRLDPVTGLTRYRPGGRGVPPETEASHFHHVLMPYAEKHGMTFKEFVDAYNNGRVEEPELDDYFLHDRAVRESGHDTSYRLERVAADLAVVDINALLYKYEVDIGRCIRNHFGDKLEIPDGFRTGDMKPGHVENSATWERRARKRRVQVDKYLWDEEAGMYFDYNTVKQERTGYESATTFWPMWSGLATPRQASILVEKALPKLEAFGGLVSGTEKSRGKVGLDRPNRQWDYPFGWAPQQMLAWVGMQRYGYDAEAQRLAYRWLFMVTKAFVDFNGVVVEKYDVTRKIDPHRVEAEYGNQGSDFKGVPREGFGWVNASYVYGLTLLSAHQRRALGALTDWDSYSKAMEDLGMM
;
A
#
# COMPACT_ATOMS: atom_id res chain seq x y z
N MET A 1 34.70 -10.41 53.13
CA MET A 1 35.57 -9.25 52.86
C MET A 1 35.34 -8.78 51.44
N SER A 2 34.87 -7.51 51.30
CA SER A 2 34.95 -6.60 50.14
C SER A 2 34.60 -7.16 48.75
N SER A 3 33.39 -6.94 48.20
CA SER A 3 32.96 -5.72 47.49
C SER A 3 33.93 -5.21 46.40
N GLN A 4 33.72 -5.64 45.16
CA GLN A 4 34.03 -4.79 44.01
C GLN A 4 32.75 -4.61 43.20
N SER A 5 32.13 -3.45 43.39
CA SER A 5 31.04 -2.97 42.56
C SER A 5 31.52 -2.88 41.11
N SER A 6 30.79 -3.52 40.19
CA SER A 6 30.87 -3.19 38.77
C SER A 6 30.54 -1.70 38.61
N LYS A 7 31.56 -0.87 38.37
CA LYS A 7 31.36 0.51 37.94
C LYS A 7 30.37 0.51 36.77
N PRO A 8 29.33 1.35 36.77
CA PRO A 8 28.47 1.47 35.61
C PRO A 8 29.35 1.94 34.44
N ARG A 9 29.34 1.18 33.34
CA ARG A 9 29.85 1.67 32.05
C ARG A 9 29.22 3.04 31.83
N ARG A 10 30.04 4.07 31.59
CA ARG A 10 29.57 5.40 31.15
C ARG A 10 28.61 5.18 29.97
N ALA A 11 27.32 5.41 30.20
CA ALA A 11 26.34 5.44 29.12
C ALA A 11 26.77 6.55 28.15
N SER A 12 26.92 6.22 26.87
CA SER A 12 27.08 7.22 25.80
C SER A 12 26.02 8.30 25.97
N THR A 13 26.46 9.56 26.09
CA THR A 13 25.60 10.74 26.21
C THR A 13 25.18 11.32 24.85
N VAL A 14 25.46 10.61 23.76
CA VAL A 14 25.12 11.03 22.40
C VAL A 14 23.86 10.29 21.98
N LEU A 15 22.75 11.02 21.85
CA LEU A 15 21.54 10.52 21.18
C LEU A 15 21.92 10.18 19.74
N ASP A 16 21.50 9.00 19.26
CA ASP A 16 21.66 8.64 17.86
C ASP A 16 20.85 9.62 17.00
N PRO A 17 21.50 10.40 16.10
CA PRO A 17 20.82 11.41 15.29
C PRO A 17 19.80 10.83 14.33
N TYR A 18 19.82 9.52 14.08
CA TYR A 18 18.90 8.81 13.21
C TYR A 18 17.89 7.95 13.97
N ALA A 19 17.82 8.05 15.31
CA ALA A 19 16.82 7.36 16.09
C ALA A 19 15.39 7.72 15.65
N ALA A 20 14.46 6.76 15.80
CA ALA A 20 13.04 6.97 15.52
C ALA A 20 12.51 8.20 16.28
N PRO A 21 11.54 8.97 15.74
CA PRO A 21 11.06 10.21 16.36
C PRO A 21 10.64 10.05 17.83
N HIS A 22 9.98 8.95 18.18
CA HIS A 22 9.56 8.67 19.56
C HIS A 22 10.74 8.43 20.53
N ILE A 23 11.91 8.04 20.02
CA ILE A 23 13.15 7.92 20.80
C ILE A 23 13.88 9.25 20.82
N TYR A 24 14.05 9.86 19.65
CA TYR A 24 14.81 11.10 19.50
C TYR A 24 14.16 12.25 20.27
N TYR A 25 12.84 12.46 20.12
CA TYR A 25 12.07 13.48 20.83
C TYR A 25 11.37 12.95 22.10
N GLY A 26 11.49 11.66 22.43
CA GLY A 26 10.93 11.04 23.64
C GLY A 26 11.57 11.54 24.95
N GLU A 27 11.10 11.06 26.11
CA GLU A 27 11.42 11.58 27.46
C GLU A 27 12.91 11.91 27.74
N SER A 28 13.83 11.17 27.13
CA SER A 28 15.28 11.34 27.30
C SER A 28 15.83 12.61 26.64
N HIS A 29 15.15 13.20 25.65
CA HIS A 29 15.61 14.36 24.87
C HIS A 29 15.88 15.59 25.74
N SER A 30 15.13 15.77 26.83
CA SER A 30 15.26 16.93 27.74
C SER A 30 16.16 16.68 28.95
N ARG A 31 16.43 15.41 29.30
CA ARG A 31 16.96 15.06 30.64
C ARG A 31 18.48 15.18 30.80
N LYS A 32 19.27 15.44 29.74
CA LYS A 32 20.73 15.25 29.80
C LYS A 32 21.61 16.34 29.16
N HIS A 33 21.14 17.58 29.07
CA HIS A 33 22.01 18.72 28.78
C HIS A 33 22.26 19.53 30.06
N THR A 34 23.40 19.26 30.70
CA THR A 34 23.80 19.87 31.97
C THR A 34 24.07 21.38 31.81
N ARG A 35 23.14 22.22 32.28
CA ARG A 35 23.40 23.15 33.39
C ARG A 35 22.10 23.59 34.08
N ALA A 36 22.09 23.36 35.40
CA ALA A 36 21.27 23.91 36.48
C ALA A 36 19.98 24.68 36.11
N ARG A 37 18.83 24.01 36.36
CA ARG A 37 17.56 24.41 37.01
C ARG A 37 17.09 25.88 37.13
N THR A 38 17.72 26.88 36.51
CA THR A 38 17.24 28.27 36.55
C THR A 38 17.52 28.93 35.19
N TYR A 39 16.49 29.04 34.35
CA TYR A 39 16.53 29.92 33.19
C TYR A 39 16.50 31.37 33.70
N SER A 40 17.57 32.14 33.48
CA SER A 40 17.52 33.60 33.57
C SER A 40 16.78 34.14 32.34
N ALA A 41 16.11 35.29 32.47
CA ALA A 41 15.45 35.94 31.35
C ALA A 41 16.45 36.11 30.19
N ASN A 42 16.11 35.58 29.01
CA ASN A 42 16.82 35.90 27.78
C ASN A 42 16.48 37.35 27.43
N VAL A 43 17.35 38.29 27.82
CA VAL A 43 17.31 39.66 27.31
C VAL A 43 18.02 39.61 25.95
N ASP A 44 17.24 39.38 24.90
CA ASP A 44 17.73 39.57 23.54
C ASP A 44 17.91 41.08 23.33
N ASN A 45 19.17 41.54 23.26
CA ASN A 45 19.52 42.96 23.09
C ASN A 45 19.17 43.50 21.68
N SER A 46 18.40 42.74 20.89
CA SER A 46 17.94 43.11 19.55
C SER A 46 16.93 44.25 19.55
N THR A 47 16.25 44.53 20.68
CA THR A 47 15.23 45.58 20.78
C THR A 47 15.76 47.01 20.79
N ARG A 48 17.09 47.24 20.90
CA ARG A 48 17.65 48.61 20.82
C ARG A 48 18.07 49.06 19.41
N ASN A 49 18.17 48.16 18.43
CA ASN A 49 18.55 48.48 17.05
C ASN A 49 17.50 48.09 16.00
N ALA A 50 16.24 47.92 16.43
CA ALA A 50 15.19 47.33 15.61
C ALA A 50 14.49 48.20 14.54
N PRO A 51 14.83 49.48 14.24
CA PRO A 51 14.14 50.18 13.15
C PRO A 51 14.99 50.59 11.94
N ILE A 52 16.05 49.85 11.53
CA ILE A 52 16.82 50.16 10.28
C ILE A 52 17.33 48.90 9.54
N ALA A 53 16.57 47.80 9.47
CA ALA A 53 16.93 46.68 8.58
C ALA A 53 15.71 45.92 8.03
N GLU A 54 14.63 46.61 7.68
CA GLU A 54 13.46 46.01 7.01
C GLU A 54 13.69 45.68 5.51
N GLY A 55 14.92 45.76 5.00
CA GLY A 55 15.20 45.60 3.56
C GLY A 55 16.24 44.57 3.14
N ALA A 56 16.97 43.92 4.06
CA ALA A 56 18.08 43.05 3.70
C ALA A 56 17.81 41.59 4.10
N ILE A 57 16.95 40.90 3.37
CA ILE A 57 16.92 39.44 3.38
C ILE A 57 18.27 39.00 2.79
N ALA A 58 19.17 38.48 3.63
CA ALA A 58 20.44 37.96 3.16
C ALA A 58 20.18 36.84 2.14
N GLY A 59 20.58 37.06 0.89
CA GLY A 59 20.43 36.07 -0.17
C GLY A 59 21.26 34.82 0.11
N ARG A 60 20.79 33.66 -0.39
CA ARG A 60 21.51 32.39 -0.27
C ARG A 60 22.90 32.49 -0.90
N ARG A 61 23.95 32.22 -0.12
CA ARG A 61 25.31 32.02 -0.66
C ARG A 61 25.40 30.69 -1.42
N ILE A 62 25.94 30.72 -2.63
CA ILE A 62 26.13 29.55 -3.52
C ILE A 62 27.49 28.87 -3.30
N SER A 63 28.44 29.55 -2.64
CA SER A 63 29.76 29.00 -2.33
C SER A 63 29.70 27.82 -1.34
N HIS A 64 30.66 26.90 -1.46
CA HIS A 64 30.91 25.88 -0.44
C HIS A 64 31.34 26.54 0.88
N ASP A 65 30.86 26.00 2.00
CA ASP A 65 31.39 26.34 3.33
C ASP A 65 32.52 25.36 3.68
N GLU A 66 33.33 25.70 4.68
CA GLU A 66 34.32 24.77 5.23
C GLU A 66 33.65 23.50 5.77
N ILE A 67 34.16 22.35 5.34
CA ILE A 67 33.69 21.03 5.80
C ILE A 67 34.23 20.81 7.22
N SER A 68 33.34 20.83 8.20
CA SER A 68 33.69 20.51 9.60
C SER A 68 33.74 19.00 9.81
N LEU A 69 34.75 18.53 10.56
CA LEU A 69 34.92 17.11 10.94
C LEU A 69 33.84 16.60 11.91
N GLN A 70 33.08 17.49 12.56
CA GLN A 70 32.00 17.13 13.48
C GLN A 70 30.69 17.79 13.01
N PRO A 71 29.58 17.03 12.87
CA PRO A 71 28.30 17.60 12.47
C PRO A 71 27.84 18.65 13.49
N ARG A 72 27.31 19.77 12.99
CA ARG A 72 26.84 20.85 13.87
C ARG A 72 25.59 20.40 14.62
N ARG A 73 25.38 21.03 15.77
CA ARG A 73 24.15 20.90 16.56
C ARG A 73 23.53 22.26 16.78
N PHE A 74 22.23 22.34 16.70
CA PHE A 74 21.45 23.57 16.84
C PHE A 74 20.65 23.54 18.13
N LYS A 75 20.54 24.68 18.81
CA LYS A 75 19.61 24.88 19.92
C LYS A 75 18.45 25.70 19.39
N ILE A 76 17.26 25.12 19.36
CA ILE A 76 16.11 25.68 18.65
C ILE A 76 14.93 25.88 19.60
N ASN A 77 14.33 27.07 19.57
CA ASN A 77 12.98 27.32 20.08
C ASN A 77 11.99 26.87 19.00
N VAL A 78 11.21 25.82 19.27
CA VAL A 78 10.45 25.09 18.25
C VAL A 78 9.39 25.98 17.60
N GLU A 79 8.49 26.58 18.40
CA GLU A 79 7.37 27.35 17.86
C GLU A 79 7.83 28.61 17.12
N GLU A 80 8.77 29.35 17.72
CA GLU A 80 9.30 30.58 17.12
C GLU A 80 10.02 30.29 15.79
N THR A 81 10.84 29.25 15.75
CA THR A 81 11.58 28.87 14.54
C THR A 81 10.64 28.33 13.47
N LEU A 82 9.61 27.57 13.85
CA LEU A 82 8.60 27.04 12.93
C LEU A 82 7.83 28.19 12.26
N GLN A 83 7.39 29.18 13.03
CA GLN A 83 6.69 30.36 12.50
C GLN A 83 7.61 31.18 11.57
N GLN A 84 8.86 31.42 11.97
CA GLN A 84 9.84 32.14 11.15
C GLN A 84 10.15 31.40 9.85
N LEU A 85 10.25 30.06 9.91
CA LEU A 85 10.53 29.21 8.75
C LEU A 85 9.37 29.28 7.74
N LEU A 86 8.14 29.06 8.19
CA LEU A 86 6.95 29.11 7.33
C LEU A 86 6.74 30.50 6.73
N ALA A 87 6.81 31.56 7.55
CA ALA A 87 6.63 32.93 7.07
C ALA A 87 7.68 33.36 6.01
N ARG A 88 8.83 32.68 5.95
CA ARG A 88 9.90 32.97 5.00
C ARG A 88 9.92 32.06 3.78
N GLU A 89 9.63 30.78 3.97
CA GLU A 89 9.88 29.74 2.96
C GLU A 89 8.61 29.08 2.41
N ASP A 90 7.47 29.15 3.11
CA ASP A 90 6.16 28.65 2.65
C ASP A 90 5.38 29.81 2.04
N SER A 91 5.46 29.93 0.71
CA SER A 91 4.94 31.07 -0.05
C SER A 91 3.52 30.88 -0.56
N ASP A 92 3.05 29.63 -0.67
CA ASP A 92 1.69 29.28 -1.07
C ASP A 92 0.79 28.90 0.12
N GLN A 93 1.34 28.92 1.34
CA GLN A 93 0.65 28.73 2.62
C GLN A 93 0.03 27.33 2.78
N ASN A 94 0.63 26.34 2.14
CA ASN A 94 0.18 24.94 2.22
C ASN A 94 0.80 24.17 3.41
N TYR A 95 1.64 24.82 4.23
CA TYR A 95 2.37 24.22 5.34
C TYR A 95 3.39 23.16 4.92
N GLN A 96 3.98 23.33 3.74
CA GLN A 96 5.05 22.52 3.17
C GLN A 96 6.15 23.45 2.64
N ILE A 97 7.38 22.94 2.48
CA ILE A 97 8.47 23.65 1.80
C ILE A 97 8.90 22.82 0.60
N THR A 98 8.64 23.35 -0.58
CA THR A 98 8.86 22.67 -1.85
C THR A 98 9.76 23.48 -2.78
N ILE A 99 10.06 22.92 -3.95
CA ILE A 99 10.77 23.65 -5.02
C ILE A 99 9.90 24.74 -5.66
N ASP A 100 8.58 24.68 -5.52
CA ASP A 100 7.66 25.68 -6.07
C ASP A 100 7.63 26.95 -5.20
N ASP A 101 8.04 26.84 -3.94
CA ASP A 101 8.11 27.96 -3.04
C ASP A 101 9.16 28.99 -3.44
N LYS A 102 8.81 30.27 -3.30
CA LYS A 102 9.66 31.39 -3.76
C LYS A 102 10.51 32.03 -2.65
N GLY A 103 10.58 31.39 -1.48
CA GLY A 103 11.39 31.85 -0.35
C GLY A 103 12.89 31.91 -0.65
N PRO A 104 13.68 32.54 0.23
CA PRO A 104 15.11 32.79 0.00
C PRO A 104 15.97 31.51 0.07
N LYS A 105 15.38 30.37 0.45
CA LYS A 105 16.03 29.06 0.59
C LYS A 105 17.20 29.11 1.58
N THR A 106 17.06 29.88 2.64
CA THR A 106 18.06 30.00 3.72
C THR A 106 17.45 30.43 5.05
N LEU A 107 17.82 29.73 6.13
CA LEU A 107 17.46 30.10 7.50
C LEU A 107 18.65 29.92 8.46
N SER A 108 18.99 30.96 9.21
CA SER A 108 20.11 30.92 10.15
C SER A 108 19.67 30.39 11.52
N LEU A 109 20.23 29.25 11.94
CA LEU A 109 19.96 28.60 13.22
C LEU A 109 21.08 28.83 14.25
N GLY A 110 20.71 28.99 15.52
CA GLY A 110 21.66 29.15 16.62
C GLY A 110 22.41 27.85 16.95
N THR A 111 23.74 27.90 16.96
CA THR A 111 24.59 26.73 17.26
C THR A 111 24.61 26.40 18.74
N LEU A 112 24.54 25.11 19.09
CA LEU A 112 24.53 24.62 20.48
C LEU A 112 25.81 25.01 21.23
N GLY A 113 26.98 24.87 20.59
CA GLY A 113 28.28 25.16 21.21
C GLY A 113 28.49 26.63 21.59
N SER A 114 27.72 27.54 20.99
CA SER A 114 27.67 28.95 21.36
C SER A 114 26.42 29.32 22.16
N ASN A 115 25.65 28.34 22.64
CA ASN A 115 24.35 28.58 23.30
C ASN A 115 23.41 29.49 22.47
N ALA A 116 23.39 29.27 21.15
CA ALA A 116 22.65 30.05 20.15
C ALA A 116 23.15 31.49 19.88
N PHE A 117 24.27 31.93 20.45
CA PHE A 117 24.84 33.26 20.16
C PHE A 117 25.44 33.36 18.74
N LYS A 118 26.08 32.30 18.26
CA LYS A 118 26.58 32.18 16.87
C LYS A 118 25.55 31.42 16.04
N LYS A 119 25.19 31.97 14.88
CA LYS A 119 24.26 31.36 13.93
C LYS A 119 24.99 30.69 12.77
N HIS A 120 24.32 29.73 12.12
CA HIS A 120 24.79 29.08 10.91
C HIS A 120 23.61 28.86 9.96
N ASP A 121 23.83 29.01 8.66
CA ASP A 121 22.77 28.92 7.65
C ASP A 121 22.45 27.47 7.29
N VAL A 122 21.18 27.11 7.38
CA VAL A 122 20.59 25.93 6.74
C VAL A 122 20.12 26.38 5.36
N ARG A 123 20.59 25.73 4.29
CA ARG A 123 20.43 26.20 2.90
C ARG A 123 19.76 25.16 2.02
N GLY A 124 18.94 25.65 1.09
CA GLY A 124 18.27 24.84 0.07
C GLY A 124 16.96 24.22 0.56
N THR A 125 16.06 23.97 -0.38
CA THR A 125 14.71 23.44 -0.15
C THR A 125 14.73 22.18 0.72
N TYR A 126 15.55 21.19 0.37
CA TYR A 126 15.54 19.89 1.06
C TYR A 126 15.86 19.97 2.55
N MET A 127 16.93 20.69 2.95
CA MET A 127 17.29 20.81 4.37
C MET A 127 16.29 21.66 5.16
N LEU A 128 15.67 22.66 4.52
CA LEU A 128 14.65 23.50 5.14
C LEU A 128 13.31 22.76 5.29
N SER A 129 12.94 21.97 4.30
CA SER A 129 11.84 21.01 4.37
C SER A 129 12.06 19.98 5.49
N ASN A 130 13.25 19.40 5.58
CA ASN A 130 13.58 18.50 6.70
C ASN A 130 13.50 19.23 8.04
N LEU A 131 13.91 20.51 8.11
CA LEU A 131 13.76 21.31 9.33
C LEU A 131 12.27 21.51 9.68
N LEU A 132 11.41 21.84 8.71
CA LEU A 132 9.96 21.93 8.91
C LEU A 132 9.40 20.62 9.48
N GLN A 133 9.80 19.49 8.90
CA GLN A 133 9.38 18.16 9.35
C GLN A 133 9.82 17.87 10.80
N GLU A 134 11.10 18.10 11.12
CA GLU A 134 11.65 17.86 12.46
C GLU A 134 11.04 18.78 13.52
N LEU A 135 10.78 20.04 13.19
CA LEU A 135 10.08 20.98 14.08
C LEU A 135 8.61 20.59 14.31
N THR A 136 7.94 20.12 13.25
CA THR A 136 6.56 19.62 13.34
C THR A 136 6.50 18.41 14.26
N LEU A 137 7.40 17.43 14.07
CA LEU A 137 7.51 16.26 14.96
C LEU A 137 7.80 16.67 16.39
N ALA A 138 8.79 17.54 16.62
CA ALA A 138 9.12 18.02 17.96
C ALA A 138 7.91 18.68 18.66
N LYS A 139 7.11 19.44 17.92
CA LYS A 139 5.87 20.06 18.41
C LYS A 139 4.84 19.01 18.83
N ASP A 140 4.65 17.95 18.05
CA ASP A 140 3.72 16.86 18.41
C ASP A 140 4.13 16.13 19.70
N TYR A 141 5.44 15.97 19.95
CA TYR A 141 5.98 15.43 21.20
C TYR A 141 6.02 16.46 22.34
N GLY A 142 5.37 17.61 22.18
CA GLY A 142 5.26 18.67 23.19
C GLY A 142 6.58 19.37 23.52
N ARG A 143 7.55 19.38 22.60
CA ARG A 143 8.86 20.01 22.82
C ARG A 143 8.80 21.50 22.49
N LYS A 144 9.16 22.34 23.47
CA LYS A 144 9.33 23.80 23.29
C LYS A 144 10.73 24.18 22.84
N THR A 145 11.73 23.42 23.28
CA THR A 145 13.13 23.63 22.92
C THR A 145 13.76 22.27 22.64
N ILE A 146 14.51 22.19 21.54
CA ILE A 146 15.21 20.97 21.13
C ILE A 146 16.69 21.23 20.86
N VAL A 147 17.48 20.16 20.95
CA VAL A 147 18.80 20.09 20.34
C VAL A 147 18.66 19.27 19.08
N LEU A 148 18.96 19.86 17.93
CA LEU A 148 18.81 19.23 16.63
C LEU A 148 20.18 19.03 15.96
N ASP A 149 20.48 17.80 15.56
CA ASP A 149 21.69 17.46 14.82
C ASP A 149 21.56 17.84 13.34
N GLU A 150 22.56 18.52 12.77
CA GLU A 150 22.61 18.89 11.34
C GLU A 150 22.53 17.65 10.44
N SER A 151 23.07 16.52 10.91
CA SER A 151 23.02 15.23 10.21
C SER A 151 21.60 14.71 9.96
N ARG A 152 20.62 15.12 10.78
CA ARG A 152 19.21 14.79 10.57
C ARG A 152 18.54 15.67 9.50
N LEU A 153 19.13 16.82 9.20
CA LEU A 153 18.66 17.76 8.18
C LEU A 153 19.29 17.52 6.80
N ASN A 154 20.58 17.17 6.75
CA ASN A 154 21.31 16.88 5.51
C ASN A 154 21.42 15.38 5.19
N GLU A 155 20.62 14.55 5.86
CA GLU A 155 20.59 13.11 5.64
C GLU A 155 20.36 12.78 4.16
N ASN A 156 21.14 11.84 3.62
CA ASN A 156 20.96 11.36 2.26
C ASN A 156 19.50 10.91 2.04
N PRO A 157 18.82 11.38 0.98
CA PRO A 157 17.39 11.17 0.81
C PRO A 157 16.98 9.70 0.69
N VAL A 158 17.85 8.86 0.10
CA VAL A 158 17.60 7.41 0.02
C VAL A 158 17.60 6.78 1.41
N ASN A 159 18.57 7.17 2.24
CA ASN A 159 18.64 6.70 3.63
C ASN A 159 17.48 7.24 4.46
N ARG A 160 17.14 8.53 4.29
CA ARG A 160 16.04 9.18 5.01
C ARG A 160 14.71 8.50 4.73
N LEU A 161 14.36 8.31 3.45
CA LEU A 161 13.10 7.67 3.07
C LEU A 161 13.06 6.21 3.54
N SER A 162 14.14 5.44 3.34
CA SER A 162 14.22 4.05 3.83
C SER A 162 14.03 3.95 5.35
N ARG A 163 14.66 4.87 6.09
CA ARG A 163 14.56 4.96 7.55
C ARG A 163 13.14 5.36 8.00
N LEU A 164 12.51 6.32 7.33
CA LEU A 164 11.12 6.71 7.62
C LEU A 164 10.16 5.55 7.35
N ILE A 165 10.35 4.81 6.25
CA ILE A 165 9.57 3.62 5.94
C ILE A 165 9.67 2.60 7.07
N GLN A 166 10.91 2.24 7.44
CA GLN A 166 11.19 1.21 8.43
C GLN A 166 10.70 1.54 9.85
N PHE A 167 10.88 2.79 10.31
CA PHE A 167 10.71 3.15 11.72
C PHE A 167 9.56 4.13 12.00
N SER A 168 8.78 4.52 10.98
CA SER A 168 7.64 5.42 11.15
C SER A 168 6.45 5.00 10.31
N PHE A 169 6.63 4.79 9.00
CA PHE A 169 5.49 4.62 8.10
C PHE A 169 4.79 3.29 8.32
N TRP A 170 5.53 2.17 8.50
CA TRP A 170 4.88 0.90 8.81
C TRP A 170 4.07 0.96 10.11
N ASP A 171 4.57 1.63 11.13
CA ASP A 171 3.85 1.80 12.39
C ASP A 171 2.62 2.71 12.19
N GLY A 172 2.75 3.78 11.39
CA GLY A 172 1.65 4.66 11.00
C GLY A 172 0.56 3.99 10.16
N LEU A 173 0.91 2.94 9.41
CA LEU A 173 -0.02 2.10 8.64
C LEU A 173 -0.51 0.86 9.40
N THR A 174 0.06 0.55 10.57
CA THR A 174 -0.36 -0.64 11.34
C THR A 174 -1.70 -0.37 12.02
N ARG A 175 -2.63 -1.32 11.91
CA ARG A 175 -3.92 -1.32 12.60
C ARG A 175 -4.08 -2.61 13.39
N ARG A 176 -4.93 -2.56 14.41
CA ARG A 176 -5.56 -3.72 15.08
C ARG A 176 -7.05 -3.40 15.17
N ILE A 177 -7.92 -4.39 15.12
CA ILE A 177 -9.36 -4.21 15.32
C ILE A 177 -9.75 -5.05 16.53
N ASP A 178 -10.11 -4.38 17.62
CA ASP A 178 -10.58 -4.99 18.86
C ASP A 178 -11.35 -3.98 19.73
N GLY A 179 -11.73 -4.36 20.94
CA GLY A 179 -12.52 -3.52 21.84
C GLY A 179 -11.89 -2.18 22.20
N SER A 180 -10.57 -2.01 22.04
CA SER A 180 -9.89 -0.74 22.34
C SER A 180 -10.18 0.37 21.34
N ASN A 181 -10.57 0.03 20.11
CA ASN A 181 -10.77 1.01 19.04
C ASN A 181 -11.99 0.78 18.14
N ILE A 182 -12.76 -0.29 18.36
CA ILE A 182 -13.93 -0.63 17.54
C ILE A 182 -14.96 0.51 17.44
N ALA A 183 -15.10 1.33 18.50
CA ALA A 183 -15.98 2.50 18.48
C ALA A 183 -15.59 3.54 17.41
N LYS A 184 -14.31 3.61 17.04
CA LYS A 184 -13.81 4.51 15.99
C LYS A 184 -13.81 3.85 14.62
N VAL A 185 -13.27 2.63 14.53
CA VAL A 185 -13.07 1.95 13.22
C VAL A 185 -14.34 1.27 12.70
N GLY A 186 -15.27 0.94 13.58
CA GLY A 186 -16.56 0.35 13.24
C GLY A 186 -17.56 1.35 12.65
N VAL A 187 -17.31 2.66 12.80
CA VAL A 187 -18.13 3.69 12.14
C VAL A 187 -17.85 3.66 10.65
N ASP A 188 -18.92 3.66 9.87
CA ASP A 188 -18.85 3.65 8.42
C ASP A 188 -19.32 4.99 7.85
N PRO A 189 -18.49 5.72 7.07
CA PRO A 189 -18.93 6.95 6.42
C PRO A 189 -20.02 6.71 5.36
N LYS A 190 -20.33 5.45 5.04
CA LYS A 190 -21.40 5.03 4.14
C LYS A 190 -22.67 4.58 4.88
N ASP A 191 -22.72 4.70 6.21
CA ASP A 191 -23.96 4.54 6.97
C ASP A 191 -24.80 5.82 6.83
N TRP A 192 -25.77 5.78 5.91
CA TRP A 192 -26.67 6.90 5.60
C TRP A 192 -27.97 6.87 6.42
N THR A 193 -28.02 6.07 7.50
CA THR A 193 -29.19 6.06 8.39
C THR A 193 -29.26 7.34 9.23
N ASP A 194 -30.44 7.64 9.77
CA ASP A 194 -30.63 8.81 10.65
C ASP A 194 -29.87 8.68 12.00
N ASP A 195 -29.38 7.49 12.33
CA ASP A 195 -28.63 7.18 13.55
C ASP A 195 -27.46 6.24 13.23
N PRO A 196 -26.38 6.75 12.61
CA PRO A 196 -25.24 5.94 12.24
C PRO A 196 -24.52 5.43 13.49
N ARG A 197 -24.21 4.12 13.51
CA ARG A 197 -23.60 3.45 14.66
C ARG A 197 -22.40 2.62 14.25
N PRO A 198 -21.39 2.48 15.13
CA PRO A 198 -20.35 1.51 14.88
C PRO A 198 -20.95 0.11 14.87
N ARG A 199 -20.62 -0.69 13.86
CA ARG A 199 -21.21 -2.00 13.64
C ARG A 199 -20.15 -3.04 13.26
N ILE A 200 -20.24 -4.20 13.89
CA ILE A 200 -19.40 -5.35 13.57
C ILE A 200 -20.24 -6.61 13.32
N TYR A 201 -19.93 -7.26 12.21
CA TYR A 201 -20.56 -8.46 11.73
C TYR A 201 -19.66 -9.68 11.97
N ILE A 202 -20.17 -10.66 12.71
CA ILE A 202 -19.43 -11.83 13.19
C ILE A 202 -19.91 -13.09 12.46
N PRO A 203 -19.01 -13.89 11.87
CA PRO A 203 -19.40 -15.15 11.25
C PRO A 203 -19.81 -16.19 12.30
N GLN A 204 -20.78 -17.03 11.97
CA GLN A 204 -21.26 -18.11 12.87
C GLN A 204 -20.15 -19.09 13.30
N GLY A 205 -19.09 -19.18 12.50
CA GLY A 205 -17.92 -20.02 12.80
C GLY A 205 -16.92 -19.43 13.80
N ALA A 206 -17.18 -18.25 14.38
CA ALA A 206 -16.32 -17.59 15.36
C ALA A 206 -17.14 -17.08 16.58
N PRO A 207 -17.84 -17.97 17.31
CA PRO A 207 -18.69 -17.56 18.43
C PRO A 207 -17.94 -16.88 19.58
N GLU A 208 -16.67 -17.21 19.77
CA GLU A 208 -15.79 -16.57 20.74
C GLU A 208 -15.61 -15.07 20.46
N GLN A 209 -15.56 -14.65 19.20
CA GLN A 209 -15.49 -13.23 18.84
C GLN A 209 -16.82 -12.53 19.09
N HIS A 210 -17.96 -13.20 18.84
CA HIS A 210 -19.27 -12.64 19.14
C HIS A 210 -19.42 -12.39 20.64
N GLU A 211 -19.04 -13.36 21.48
CA GLU A 211 -19.02 -13.21 22.93
C GLU A 211 -18.13 -12.04 23.37
N TYR A 212 -16.94 -11.92 22.79
CA TYR A 212 -16.02 -10.82 23.04
C TYR A 212 -16.64 -9.45 22.74
N TYR A 213 -17.09 -9.21 21.50
CA TYR A 213 -17.64 -7.90 21.13
C TYR A 213 -18.95 -7.59 21.86
N THR A 214 -19.78 -8.59 22.13
CA THR A 214 -20.99 -8.42 22.95
C THR A 214 -20.65 -7.99 24.37
N ARG A 215 -19.59 -8.55 24.96
CA ARG A 215 -19.10 -8.12 26.28
C ARG A 215 -18.59 -6.69 26.22
N ILE A 216 -17.78 -6.31 25.22
CA ILE A 216 -17.30 -4.93 25.02
C ILE A 216 -18.47 -3.94 24.92
N ALA A 217 -19.49 -4.25 24.12
CA ALA A 217 -20.68 -3.41 23.97
C ALA A 217 -21.45 -3.23 25.29
N ARG A 218 -21.46 -4.25 26.16
CA ARG A 218 -22.10 -4.19 27.49
C ARG A 218 -21.27 -3.41 28.51
N GLU A 219 -19.95 -3.58 28.49
CA GLU A 219 -19.01 -2.88 29.38
C GLU A 219 -18.90 -1.39 29.03
N HIS A 220 -19.13 -1.03 27.76
CA HIS A 220 -19.07 0.34 27.25
C HIS A 220 -20.34 0.73 26.46
N PRO A 221 -21.51 0.87 27.14
CA PRO A 221 -22.77 1.15 26.47
C PRO A 221 -22.78 2.47 25.69
N ASP A 222 -21.94 3.45 26.08
CA ASP A 222 -21.78 4.73 25.38
C ASP A 222 -21.25 4.57 23.95
N MET A 223 -20.56 3.47 23.63
CA MET A 223 -20.10 3.19 22.27
C MET A 223 -21.25 2.92 21.30
N ARG A 224 -22.41 2.46 21.81
CA ARG A 224 -23.58 2.05 21.01
C ARG A 224 -23.19 1.09 19.87
N LEU A 225 -22.29 0.15 20.17
CA LEU A 225 -21.77 -0.85 19.22
C LEU A 225 -22.83 -1.90 18.92
N ASP A 226 -23.18 -2.03 17.64
CA ASP A 226 -24.03 -3.10 17.15
C ASP A 226 -23.17 -4.33 16.82
N VAL A 227 -23.42 -5.45 17.50
CA VAL A 227 -22.75 -6.74 17.27
C VAL A 227 -23.76 -7.69 16.64
N ILE A 228 -23.50 -8.10 15.39
CA ILE A 228 -24.50 -8.79 14.56
C ILE A 228 -23.93 -10.10 14.04
N TRP A 229 -24.71 -11.18 14.13
CA TRP A 229 -24.38 -12.43 13.46
C TRP A 229 -24.55 -12.31 11.94
N LEU A 230 -23.57 -12.79 11.19
CA LEU A 230 -23.72 -13.01 9.76
C LEU A 230 -24.52 -14.28 9.47
N ASP A 231 -25.23 -14.25 8.35
CA ASP A 231 -25.84 -15.45 7.80
C ASP A 231 -24.78 -16.45 7.34
N LYS A 232 -25.15 -17.73 7.32
CA LYS A 232 -24.26 -18.82 6.88
C LYS A 232 -23.86 -18.67 5.41
N ASP A 233 -24.77 -18.18 4.57
CA ASP A 233 -24.54 -17.85 3.16
C ASP A 233 -24.23 -16.35 3.02
N CYS A 234 -23.15 -15.91 3.68
CA CYS A 234 -22.87 -14.49 3.87
C CYS A 234 -22.54 -13.73 2.57
N ASP A 235 -22.16 -14.42 1.50
CA ASP A 235 -21.87 -13.82 0.19
C ASP A 235 -23.03 -13.94 -0.81
N ASN A 236 -24.23 -14.27 -0.32
CA ASN A 236 -25.47 -14.21 -1.09
C ASN A 236 -25.75 -12.78 -1.57
N ASN A 237 -26.05 -12.62 -2.86
CA ASN A 237 -26.19 -11.31 -3.49
C ASN A 237 -27.33 -10.47 -2.90
N ASP A 238 -28.48 -11.09 -2.58
CA ASP A 238 -29.63 -10.37 -2.01
C ASP A 238 -29.38 -10.00 -0.55
N TYR A 239 -28.78 -10.92 0.22
CA TYR A 239 -28.37 -10.65 1.60
C TYR A 239 -27.39 -9.47 1.68
N VAL A 240 -26.33 -9.49 0.88
CA VAL A 240 -25.31 -8.42 0.86
C VAL A 240 -25.91 -7.09 0.43
N ARG A 241 -26.84 -7.08 -0.53
CA ARG A 241 -27.60 -5.86 -0.88
C ARG A 241 -28.38 -5.35 0.33
N ASP A 242 -29.07 -6.21 1.05
CA ASP A 242 -29.92 -5.80 2.18
C ASP A 242 -29.09 -5.23 3.35
N LEU A 243 -27.84 -5.69 3.50
CA LEU A 243 -26.87 -5.12 4.45
C LEU A 243 -26.47 -3.68 4.11
N ASN A 244 -26.75 -3.16 2.91
CA ASN A 244 -26.48 -1.75 2.58
C ASN A 244 -27.29 -0.77 3.44
N LYS A 245 -28.39 -1.23 4.05
CA LYS A 245 -29.18 -0.42 5.00
C LYS A 245 -28.53 -0.29 6.37
N ALA A 246 -27.57 -1.16 6.68
CA ALA A 246 -26.84 -1.19 7.95
C ALA A 246 -25.40 -1.68 7.71
N PRO A 247 -24.57 -0.91 6.98
CA PRO A 247 -23.22 -1.33 6.67
C PRO A 247 -22.39 -1.47 7.96
N GLY A 248 -21.31 -2.25 7.90
CA GLY A 248 -20.45 -2.46 9.05
C GLY A 248 -19.18 -3.21 8.71
N LEU A 249 -18.30 -3.26 9.71
CA LEU A 249 -17.03 -3.95 9.64
C LEU A 249 -17.25 -5.46 9.77
N LEU A 250 -16.46 -6.25 9.04
CA LEU A 250 -16.43 -7.70 9.19
C LEU A 250 -15.33 -8.10 10.15
N ALA A 251 -15.65 -9.04 11.03
CA ALA A 251 -14.68 -9.62 11.95
C ALA A 251 -13.49 -10.22 11.17
N ILE A 252 -12.30 -10.15 11.74
CA ILE A 252 -11.10 -10.78 11.21
C ILE A 252 -10.41 -11.54 12.34
N ALA A 253 -9.36 -12.30 12.01
CA ALA A 253 -8.67 -13.13 12.99
C ALA A 253 -8.22 -12.35 14.26
N MET A 254 -8.44 -12.96 15.41
CA MET A 254 -7.99 -12.51 16.72
C MET A 254 -7.08 -13.58 17.35
N GLU A 255 -6.26 -13.18 18.30
CA GLU A 255 -5.42 -14.06 19.10
C GLU A 255 -5.90 -14.09 20.56
N GLU A 256 -5.71 -15.22 21.25
CA GLU A 256 -5.77 -15.23 22.71
C GLU A 256 -4.64 -14.38 23.27
N TRP A 257 -4.97 -13.51 24.22
CA TRP A 257 -4.02 -12.64 24.89
C TRP A 257 -4.23 -12.69 26.40
N ILE A 258 -3.14 -12.67 27.16
CA ILE A 258 -3.18 -12.58 28.61
C ILE A 258 -2.79 -11.16 28.98
N ASP A 259 -3.71 -10.46 29.64
CA ASP A 259 -3.48 -9.12 30.15
C ASP A 259 -2.26 -9.13 31.11
N PRO A 260 -1.21 -8.33 30.85
CA PRO A 260 -0.01 -8.34 31.67
C PRO A 260 -0.27 -7.82 33.09
N GLU A 261 -1.26 -6.96 33.29
CA GLU A 261 -1.64 -6.38 34.57
C GLU A 261 -2.64 -7.27 35.31
N THR A 262 -3.76 -7.63 34.66
CA THR A 262 -4.85 -8.37 35.33
C THR A 262 -4.66 -9.88 35.32
N LYS A 263 -3.74 -10.41 34.50
CA LYS A 263 -3.50 -11.85 34.26
C LYS A 263 -4.71 -12.63 33.75
N LYS A 264 -5.77 -11.93 33.30
CA LYS A 264 -6.95 -12.55 32.71
C LYS A 264 -6.68 -12.88 31.24
N LYS A 265 -7.22 -14.01 30.79
CA LYS A 265 -7.27 -14.37 29.38
C LYS A 265 -8.38 -13.58 28.70
N ASP A 266 -8.10 -13.06 27.52
CA ASP A 266 -9.05 -12.37 26.66
C ASP A 266 -8.66 -12.53 25.17
N LEU A 267 -9.41 -11.92 24.25
CA LEU A 267 -9.07 -11.81 22.84
C LEU A 267 -8.45 -10.44 22.51
N ARG A 268 -7.53 -10.45 21.55
CA ARG A 268 -6.92 -9.24 20.99
C ARG A 268 -6.86 -9.34 19.47
N GLY A 269 -7.13 -8.24 18.77
CA GLY A 269 -7.06 -8.21 17.31
C GLY A 269 -5.63 -8.44 16.84
N LEU A 270 -5.42 -9.31 15.85
CA LEU A 270 -4.12 -9.43 15.19
C LEU A 270 -3.79 -8.13 14.41
N PRO A 271 -2.51 -7.75 14.33
CA PRO A 271 -2.11 -6.54 13.63
C PRO A 271 -2.05 -6.75 12.11
N PHE A 272 -2.40 -5.73 11.34
CA PHE A 272 -2.25 -5.73 9.89
C PHE A 272 -1.85 -4.33 9.39
N VAL A 273 -1.47 -4.24 8.12
CA VAL A 273 -1.09 -2.98 7.48
C VAL A 273 -2.20 -2.56 6.52
N VAL A 274 -2.51 -1.27 6.51
CA VAL A 274 -3.46 -0.66 5.57
C VAL A 274 -2.72 0.06 4.43
N PRO A 275 -3.36 0.26 3.26
CA PRO A 275 -2.71 0.92 2.12
C PRO A 275 -2.27 2.36 2.39
N GLY A 276 -2.99 3.10 3.24
CA GLY A 276 -2.71 4.50 3.53
C GLY A 276 -3.36 4.97 4.84
N GLY A 277 -2.93 6.12 5.37
CA GLY A 277 -3.36 6.61 6.70
C GLY A 277 -4.88 6.79 6.87
N ARG A 278 -5.61 7.06 5.78
CA ARG A 278 -7.08 7.23 5.77
C ARG A 278 -7.88 5.94 5.91
N PHE A 279 -7.27 4.79 5.62
CA PHE A 279 -7.94 3.49 5.61
C PHE A 279 -7.89 2.84 7.00
N ASN A 280 -8.91 2.05 7.32
CA ASN A 280 -8.97 1.24 8.54
C ASN A 280 -9.18 -0.25 8.26
N GLU A 281 -9.38 -0.61 6.99
CA GLU A 281 -9.75 -1.93 6.52
C GLU A 281 -8.53 -2.70 6.01
N LEU A 282 -8.56 -4.02 6.18
CA LEU A 282 -7.61 -4.94 5.56
C LEU A 282 -7.98 -5.11 4.08
N TYR A 283 -7.10 -4.71 3.17
CA TYR A 283 -7.25 -4.90 1.73
C TYR A 283 -6.60 -6.21 1.26
N GLY A 284 -7.02 -6.73 0.11
CA GLY A 284 -6.54 -8.00 -0.43
C GLY A 284 -5.12 -7.92 -1.00
N TRP A 285 -4.98 -7.42 -2.22
CA TRP A 285 -3.71 -7.49 -2.96
C TRP A 285 -2.64 -6.49 -2.49
N ASP A 286 -3.04 -5.35 -1.90
CA ASP A 286 -2.15 -4.37 -1.28
C ASP A 286 -1.27 -5.04 -0.21
N SER A 287 -1.88 -5.88 0.64
CA SER A 287 -1.17 -6.57 1.72
C SER A 287 -0.08 -7.53 1.22
N TYR A 288 -0.22 -8.10 0.02
CA TYR A 288 0.88 -8.86 -0.58
C TYR A 288 2.04 -7.93 -0.96
N MET A 289 1.77 -6.79 -1.60
CA MET A 289 2.82 -5.84 -1.98
C MET A 289 3.52 -5.29 -0.74
N GLU A 290 2.75 -4.89 0.27
CA GLU A 290 3.25 -4.47 1.59
C GLU A 290 4.12 -5.54 2.23
N SER A 291 3.71 -6.81 2.16
CA SER A 291 4.49 -7.91 2.74
C SER A 291 5.91 -7.99 2.19
N LEU A 292 6.12 -7.70 0.90
CA LEU A 292 7.46 -7.69 0.32
C LEU A 292 8.36 -6.64 0.99
N GLY A 293 7.82 -5.46 1.30
CA GLY A 293 8.52 -4.41 2.03
C GLY A 293 8.73 -4.72 3.50
N LEU A 294 7.70 -5.22 4.17
CA LEU A 294 7.75 -5.63 5.58
C LEU A 294 8.80 -6.70 5.82
N LEU A 295 8.92 -7.69 4.92
CA LEU A 295 9.95 -8.73 4.99
C LEU A 295 11.37 -8.16 4.84
N VAL A 296 11.57 -7.15 3.99
CA VAL A 296 12.85 -6.44 3.86
C VAL A 296 13.20 -5.67 5.13
N ASN A 297 12.19 -5.17 5.85
CA ASN A 297 12.36 -4.46 7.11
C ASN A 297 12.21 -5.34 8.37
N ASP A 298 12.26 -6.67 8.22
CA ASP A 298 12.17 -7.66 9.31
C ASP A 298 10.89 -7.57 10.16
N ARG A 299 9.79 -7.04 9.60
CA ARG A 299 8.45 -7.01 10.20
C ARG A 299 7.63 -8.25 9.84
N VAL A 300 8.21 -9.41 10.09
CA VAL A 300 7.62 -10.72 9.76
C VAL A 300 6.33 -10.98 10.56
N ASP A 301 6.23 -10.39 11.75
CA ASP A 301 5.05 -10.44 12.63
C ASP A 301 3.78 -9.92 11.93
N LEU A 302 3.88 -8.81 11.21
CA LEU A 302 2.78 -8.22 10.46
C LEU A 302 2.37 -9.09 9.28
N VAL A 303 3.35 -9.63 8.55
CA VAL A 303 3.09 -10.51 7.40
C VAL A 303 2.38 -11.79 7.84
N LYS A 304 2.87 -12.44 8.91
CA LYS A 304 2.24 -13.63 9.50
C LYS A 304 0.79 -13.36 9.87
N SER A 305 0.53 -12.22 10.50
CA SER A 305 -0.81 -11.81 10.93
C SER A 305 -1.76 -11.58 9.75
N MET A 306 -1.31 -10.89 8.69
CA MET A 306 -2.10 -10.70 7.46
C MET A 306 -2.43 -12.01 6.75
N VAL A 307 -1.49 -12.97 6.69
CA VAL A 307 -1.79 -14.32 6.16
C VAL A 307 -2.86 -15.03 7.00
N ILE A 308 -2.80 -14.92 8.33
CA ILE A 308 -3.82 -15.49 9.22
C ILE A 308 -5.18 -14.82 8.99
N HIS A 309 -5.22 -13.50 8.81
CA HIS A 309 -6.45 -12.80 8.45
C HIS A 309 -7.03 -13.29 7.12
N PHE A 310 -6.21 -13.51 6.10
CA PHE A 310 -6.69 -14.08 4.83
C PHE A 310 -7.21 -15.52 4.98
N CYS A 311 -6.54 -16.35 5.78
CA CYS A 311 -7.05 -17.69 6.11
C CYS A 311 -8.42 -17.60 6.80
N PHE A 312 -8.59 -16.67 7.75
CA PHE A 312 -9.86 -16.40 8.41
C PHE A 312 -10.93 -15.96 7.40
N CYS A 313 -10.62 -14.99 6.54
CA CYS A 313 -11.55 -14.52 5.51
C CYS A 313 -11.99 -15.63 4.56
N ILE A 314 -11.06 -16.48 4.09
CA ILE A 314 -11.44 -17.61 3.23
C ILE A 314 -12.26 -18.65 3.98
N LYS A 315 -11.90 -18.93 5.24
CA LYS A 315 -12.63 -19.90 6.06
C LYS A 315 -14.08 -19.45 6.29
N HIS A 316 -14.30 -18.17 6.60
CA HIS A 316 -15.59 -17.66 7.06
C HIS A 316 -16.40 -16.91 5.98
N TYR A 317 -15.75 -16.34 4.97
CA TYR A 317 -16.34 -15.52 3.89
C TYR A 317 -16.07 -16.10 2.48
N ASN A 318 -15.51 -17.32 2.42
CA ASN A 318 -15.15 -18.08 1.22
C ASN A 318 -14.02 -17.52 0.36
N LYS A 319 -13.63 -16.25 0.54
CA LYS A 319 -12.65 -15.56 -0.30
C LYS A 319 -11.84 -14.55 0.50
N ILE A 320 -10.67 -14.17 -0.01
CA ILE A 320 -10.06 -12.89 0.36
C ILE A 320 -11.00 -11.78 -0.13
N LEU A 321 -11.34 -10.85 0.75
CA LEU A 321 -12.24 -9.75 0.41
C LEU A 321 -11.47 -8.59 -0.20
N ASN A 322 -12.14 -7.76 -0.99
CA ASN A 322 -11.60 -6.48 -1.44
C ASN A 322 -11.16 -5.62 -0.25
N ALA A 323 -12.06 -5.48 0.75
CA ALA A 323 -11.76 -5.01 2.09
C ALA A 323 -12.76 -5.62 3.09
N ASN A 324 -12.47 -5.63 4.40
CA ASN A 324 -13.31 -6.30 5.40
C ASN A 324 -14.55 -5.50 5.84
N ARG A 325 -15.41 -5.10 4.90
CA ARG A 325 -16.74 -4.50 5.15
C ARG A 325 -17.84 -5.27 4.41
N THR A 326 -19.07 -5.18 4.91
CA THR A 326 -20.22 -5.98 4.41
C THR A 326 -20.44 -5.85 2.91
N TYR A 327 -20.37 -4.65 2.34
CA TYR A 327 -20.57 -4.41 0.91
C TYR A 327 -19.46 -4.97 0.00
N TYR A 328 -18.41 -5.56 0.57
CA TYR A 328 -17.39 -6.31 -0.16
C TYR A 328 -17.54 -7.84 -0.08
N LEU A 329 -18.54 -8.39 0.63
CA LEU A 329 -18.71 -9.85 0.80
C LEU A 329 -18.80 -10.64 -0.52
N CYS A 330 -19.37 -10.03 -1.56
CA CYS A 330 -19.46 -10.63 -2.90
C CYS A 330 -18.20 -10.40 -3.78
N ARG A 331 -17.20 -9.64 -3.31
CA ARG A 331 -16.09 -9.13 -4.13
C ARG A 331 -14.71 -9.43 -3.54
N SER A 332 -13.84 -9.99 -4.37
CA SER A 332 -12.46 -10.34 -4.05
C SER A 332 -11.46 -9.28 -4.53
N GLN A 333 -10.18 -9.65 -4.57
CA GLN A 333 -9.07 -8.95 -5.23
C GLN A 333 -8.07 -9.97 -5.83
N PRO A 334 -7.07 -9.53 -6.63
CA PRO A 334 -6.08 -10.43 -7.21
C PRO A 334 -5.40 -11.35 -6.16
N PRO A 335 -5.41 -12.69 -6.34
CA PRO A 335 -5.02 -13.64 -5.30
C PRO A 335 -3.50 -13.89 -5.23
N PHE A 336 -2.90 -13.60 -4.08
CA PHE A 336 -1.45 -13.76 -3.82
C PHE A 336 -1.11 -14.61 -2.59
N LEU A 337 -2.10 -15.28 -1.97
CA LEU A 337 -1.93 -15.96 -0.68
C LEU A 337 -0.79 -16.99 -0.67
N THR A 338 -0.65 -17.79 -1.72
CA THR A 338 0.36 -18.87 -1.75
C THR A 338 1.79 -18.34 -1.69
N ASP A 339 2.10 -17.30 -2.47
CA ASP A 339 3.43 -16.68 -2.47
C ASP A 339 3.68 -15.93 -1.17
N MET A 340 2.67 -15.20 -0.66
CA MET A 340 2.75 -14.48 0.61
C MET A 340 3.04 -15.43 1.79
N ALA A 341 2.30 -16.54 1.88
CA ALA A 341 2.45 -17.53 2.93
C ALA A 341 3.81 -18.25 2.84
N LEU A 342 4.27 -18.60 1.63
CA LEU A 342 5.57 -19.22 1.42
C LEU A 342 6.72 -18.32 1.84
N ARG A 343 6.70 -17.04 1.46
CA ARG A 343 7.72 -16.07 1.87
C ARG A 343 7.75 -15.87 3.37
N CYS A 344 6.58 -15.79 4.00
CA CYS A 344 6.48 -15.71 5.45
C CYS A 344 7.04 -16.98 6.12
N TYR A 345 6.63 -18.15 5.64
CA TYR A 345 7.08 -19.44 6.14
C TYR A 345 8.61 -19.57 6.10
N GLU A 346 9.26 -19.17 5.01
CA GLU A 346 10.73 -19.23 4.92
C GLU A 346 11.44 -18.43 6.03
N ARG A 347 10.84 -17.34 6.51
CA ARG A 347 11.36 -16.55 7.62
C ARG A 347 11.06 -17.18 8.98
N ILE A 348 9.90 -17.81 9.15
CA ILE A 348 9.44 -18.36 10.43
C ILE A 348 9.61 -19.88 10.58
N LYS A 349 10.16 -20.61 9.60
CA LYS A 349 10.24 -22.09 9.60
C LYS A 349 10.96 -22.72 10.80
N HIS A 350 11.70 -21.91 11.55
CA HIS A 350 12.38 -22.31 12.78
C HIS A 350 11.49 -22.16 14.04
N GLU A 351 10.36 -21.46 13.93
CA GLU A 351 9.38 -21.27 14.99
C GLU A 351 8.49 -22.51 15.16
N PRO A 352 8.06 -22.84 16.39
CA PRO A 352 7.01 -23.83 16.63
C PRO A 352 5.72 -23.45 15.89
N GLY A 353 5.05 -24.44 15.28
CA GLY A 353 3.80 -24.23 14.55
C GLY A 353 3.94 -23.59 13.16
N ALA A 354 5.16 -23.31 12.69
CA ALA A 354 5.36 -22.73 11.35
C ALA A 354 4.83 -23.63 10.21
N LEU A 355 4.98 -24.96 10.35
CA LEU A 355 4.44 -25.90 9.38
C LEU A 355 2.90 -25.95 9.41
N ASP A 356 2.29 -25.78 10.59
CA ASP A 356 0.84 -25.70 10.73
C ASP A 356 0.28 -24.41 10.12
N PHE A 357 0.98 -23.29 10.31
CA PHE A 357 0.69 -22.02 9.62
C PHE A 357 0.70 -22.20 8.10
N LEU A 358 1.75 -22.83 7.54
CA LEU A 358 1.83 -23.09 6.10
C LEU A 358 0.70 -24.02 5.64
N ARG A 359 0.42 -25.08 6.40
CA ARG A 359 -0.66 -26.03 6.13
C ARG A 359 -2.01 -25.33 6.06
N GLU A 360 -2.32 -24.46 7.01
CA GLU A 360 -3.58 -23.70 7.03
C GLU A 360 -3.69 -22.75 5.83
N ALA A 361 -2.61 -22.03 5.51
CA ALA A 361 -2.58 -21.14 4.34
C ALA A 361 -2.79 -21.89 3.02
N ILE A 362 -2.20 -23.08 2.86
CA ILE A 362 -2.40 -23.92 1.66
C ILE A 362 -3.82 -24.49 1.61
N LEU A 363 -4.40 -24.91 2.75
CA LEU A 363 -5.81 -25.33 2.80
C LEU A 363 -6.76 -24.20 2.42
N ALA A 364 -6.51 -22.99 2.92
CA ALA A 364 -7.26 -21.79 2.55
C ALA A 364 -7.12 -21.49 1.05
N ALA A 365 -5.90 -21.51 0.49
CA ALA A 365 -5.69 -21.29 -0.93
C ALA A 365 -6.39 -22.34 -1.82
N ILE A 366 -6.42 -23.62 -1.40
CA ILE A 366 -7.16 -24.68 -2.10
C ILE A 366 -8.67 -24.40 -2.07
N LYS A 367 -9.22 -24.01 -0.90
CA LYS A 367 -10.63 -23.62 -0.77
C LYS A 367 -10.96 -22.44 -1.69
N GLU A 368 -10.16 -21.39 -1.65
CA GLU A 368 -10.36 -20.19 -2.49
C GLU A 368 -10.27 -20.51 -3.99
N TYR A 369 -9.28 -21.31 -4.40
CA TYR A 369 -9.13 -21.76 -5.78
C TYR A 369 -10.39 -22.47 -6.29
N HIS A 370 -10.94 -23.41 -5.52
CA HIS A 370 -12.10 -24.20 -5.94
C HIS A 370 -13.44 -23.47 -5.81
N SER A 371 -13.66 -22.73 -4.72
CA SER A 371 -14.96 -22.08 -4.43
C SER A 371 -15.12 -20.70 -5.03
N VAL A 372 -14.03 -20.06 -5.48
CA VAL A 372 -14.07 -18.70 -6.02
C VAL A 372 -13.61 -18.70 -7.48
N TRP A 373 -12.33 -19.00 -7.71
CA TRP A 373 -11.68 -18.71 -8.99
C TRP A 373 -11.95 -19.76 -10.08
N MET A 374 -12.06 -21.02 -9.70
CA MET A 374 -12.41 -22.14 -10.59
C MET A 374 -13.87 -22.57 -10.44
N SER A 375 -14.72 -21.63 -10.05
CA SER A 375 -16.17 -21.80 -9.95
C SER A 375 -16.90 -20.83 -10.87
N ALA A 376 -18.10 -21.20 -11.31
CA ALA A 376 -18.99 -20.26 -11.98
C ALA A 376 -19.42 -19.15 -10.99
N PRO A 377 -19.55 -17.89 -11.44
CA PRO A 377 -19.48 -17.44 -12.83
C PRO A 377 -18.08 -17.00 -13.29
N ARG A 378 -17.06 -17.02 -12.42
CA ARG A 378 -15.69 -16.56 -12.76
C ARG A 378 -15.00 -17.47 -13.76
N LEU A 379 -15.13 -18.79 -13.61
CA LEU A 379 -14.64 -19.77 -14.58
C LEU A 379 -15.46 -19.69 -15.87
N ASP A 380 -14.78 -19.50 -17.00
CA ASP A 380 -15.36 -19.66 -18.32
C ASP A 380 -15.24 -21.14 -18.75
N PRO A 381 -16.37 -21.85 -19.01
CA PRO A 381 -16.32 -23.27 -19.36
C PRO A 381 -15.71 -23.56 -20.74
N VAL A 382 -15.72 -22.59 -21.66
CA VAL A 382 -15.24 -22.78 -23.04
C VAL A 382 -13.72 -22.76 -23.10
N THR A 383 -13.12 -21.68 -22.62
CA THR A 383 -11.66 -21.53 -22.57
C THR A 383 -11.04 -22.32 -21.43
N GLY A 384 -11.79 -22.51 -20.33
CA GLY A 384 -11.31 -23.01 -19.05
C GLY A 384 -10.41 -22.03 -18.28
N LEU A 385 -10.42 -20.75 -18.67
CA LEU A 385 -9.74 -19.66 -17.99
C LEU A 385 -10.69 -18.92 -17.04
N THR A 386 -10.12 -18.12 -16.15
CA THR A 386 -10.85 -17.36 -15.13
C THR A 386 -10.99 -15.89 -15.52
N ARG A 387 -12.11 -15.29 -15.13
CA ARG A 387 -12.46 -13.87 -15.30
C ARG A 387 -12.76 -13.26 -13.93
N TYR A 388 -12.57 -11.96 -13.80
CA TYR A 388 -13.15 -11.21 -12.69
C TYR A 388 -14.65 -11.06 -12.95
N ARG A 389 -15.48 -11.85 -12.27
CA ARG A 389 -16.94 -11.84 -12.45
C ARG A 389 -17.60 -12.00 -11.08
N PRO A 390 -17.53 -10.98 -10.22
CA PRO A 390 -18.07 -11.06 -8.87
C PRO A 390 -19.60 -11.18 -8.87
N GLY A 391 -20.13 -11.58 -7.72
CA GLY A 391 -21.55 -11.45 -7.42
C GLY A 391 -21.95 -10.00 -7.13
N GLY A 392 -22.97 -9.83 -6.30
CA GLY A 392 -23.56 -8.55 -5.93
C GLY A 392 -24.72 -8.14 -6.85
N ARG A 393 -25.67 -7.40 -6.28
CA ARG A 393 -26.85 -6.86 -6.96
C ARG A 393 -26.98 -5.36 -6.70
N GLY A 394 -27.54 -4.66 -7.67
CA GLY A 394 -27.81 -3.22 -7.59
C GLY A 394 -26.57 -2.34 -7.70
N VAL A 395 -26.77 -1.08 -7.33
CA VAL A 395 -25.76 -0.02 -7.33
C VAL A 395 -24.80 -0.22 -6.16
N PRO A 396 -23.48 -0.24 -6.39
CA PRO A 396 -22.49 -0.32 -5.31
C PRO A 396 -22.61 0.85 -4.32
N PRO A 397 -22.80 0.59 -3.00
CA PRO A 397 -23.07 1.63 -2.01
C PRO A 397 -21.83 2.43 -1.59
N GLU A 398 -20.63 1.91 -1.83
CA GLU A 398 -19.38 2.47 -1.32
C GLU A 398 -18.89 3.70 -2.10
N THR A 399 -19.43 3.92 -3.31
CA THR A 399 -19.05 5.07 -4.14
C THR A 399 -19.56 6.39 -3.55
N GLU A 400 -19.13 7.51 -4.11
CA GLU A 400 -19.74 8.80 -3.79
C GLU A 400 -21.19 8.85 -4.29
N ALA A 401 -22.05 9.60 -3.60
CA ALA A 401 -23.48 9.66 -3.91
C ALA A 401 -23.77 10.12 -5.36
N SER A 402 -22.91 10.98 -5.92
CA SER A 402 -23.01 11.49 -7.29
C SER A 402 -22.32 10.62 -8.34
N HIS A 403 -21.56 9.59 -7.93
CA HIS A 403 -20.67 8.84 -8.83
C HIS A 403 -21.41 8.25 -10.02
N PHE A 404 -22.53 7.57 -9.76
CA PHE A 404 -23.36 6.95 -10.80
C PHE A 404 -24.52 7.82 -11.28
N HIS A 405 -24.58 9.09 -10.86
CA HIS A 405 -25.72 9.96 -11.19
C HIS A 405 -25.96 10.05 -12.70
N HIS A 406 -24.89 10.28 -13.45
CA HIS A 406 -24.93 10.40 -14.91
C HIS A 406 -25.34 9.09 -15.63
N VAL A 407 -25.12 7.93 -15.02
CA VAL A 407 -25.49 6.62 -15.58
C VAL A 407 -26.95 6.29 -15.29
N LEU A 408 -27.40 6.57 -14.06
CA LEU A 408 -28.72 6.15 -13.56
C LEU A 408 -29.83 7.17 -13.88
N MET A 409 -29.52 8.47 -13.98
CA MET A 409 -30.52 9.52 -14.21
C MET A 409 -31.34 9.32 -15.50
N PRO A 410 -30.75 8.95 -16.66
CA PRO A 410 -31.53 8.68 -17.88
C PRO A 410 -32.58 7.57 -17.69
N TYR A 411 -32.27 6.56 -16.86
CA TYR A 411 -33.20 5.48 -16.54
C TYR A 411 -34.26 5.92 -15.53
N ALA A 412 -33.90 6.75 -14.55
CA ALA A 412 -34.87 7.35 -13.64
C ALA A 412 -35.92 8.18 -14.42
N GLU A 413 -35.47 9.00 -15.37
CA GLU A 413 -36.35 9.78 -16.27
C GLU A 413 -37.22 8.88 -17.16
N LYS A 414 -36.65 7.81 -17.73
CA LYS A 414 -37.38 6.80 -18.52
C LYS A 414 -38.55 6.19 -17.74
N HIS A 415 -38.38 5.95 -16.43
CA HIS A 415 -39.41 5.38 -15.56
C HIS A 415 -40.29 6.42 -14.86
N GLY A 416 -40.07 7.72 -15.10
CA GLY A 416 -40.82 8.80 -14.44
C GLY A 416 -40.62 8.84 -12.92
N MET A 417 -39.46 8.39 -12.43
CA MET A 417 -39.11 8.33 -11.00
C MET A 417 -38.08 9.40 -10.64
N THR A 418 -38.03 9.81 -9.38
CA THR A 418 -36.86 10.56 -8.88
C THR A 418 -35.63 9.65 -8.81
N PHE A 419 -34.43 10.23 -8.78
CA PHE A 419 -33.18 9.47 -8.67
C PHE A 419 -33.17 8.47 -7.50
N LYS A 420 -33.59 8.92 -6.31
CA LYS A 420 -33.62 8.09 -5.09
C LYS A 420 -34.62 6.94 -5.21
N GLU A 421 -35.81 7.22 -5.74
CA GLU A 421 -36.85 6.20 -5.96
C GLU A 421 -36.40 5.16 -6.99
N PHE A 422 -35.77 5.60 -8.08
CA PHE A 422 -35.24 4.70 -9.10
C PHE A 422 -34.17 3.78 -8.55
N VAL A 423 -33.18 4.31 -7.81
CA VAL A 423 -32.11 3.50 -7.19
C VAL A 423 -32.69 2.46 -6.24
N ASP A 424 -33.67 2.85 -5.41
CA ASP A 424 -34.35 1.92 -4.50
C ASP A 424 -35.21 0.89 -5.27
N ALA A 425 -35.87 1.29 -6.35
CA ALA A 425 -36.65 0.37 -7.19
C ALA A 425 -35.75 -0.65 -7.90
N TYR A 426 -34.66 -0.19 -8.49
CA TYR A 426 -33.65 -1.00 -9.19
C TYR A 426 -32.95 -1.97 -8.24
N ASN A 427 -32.44 -1.49 -7.10
CA ASN A 427 -31.73 -2.34 -6.12
C ASN A 427 -32.62 -3.49 -5.62
N ASN A 428 -33.90 -3.22 -5.38
CA ASN A 428 -34.85 -4.22 -4.87
C ASN A 428 -35.60 -4.99 -5.99
N GLY A 429 -35.18 -4.87 -7.26
CA GLY A 429 -35.75 -5.64 -8.38
C GLY A 429 -37.20 -5.29 -8.72
N ARG A 430 -37.69 -4.10 -8.34
CA ARG A 430 -39.01 -3.60 -8.77
C ARG A 430 -38.99 -3.02 -10.19
N VAL A 431 -37.79 -2.66 -10.67
CA VAL A 431 -37.52 -2.26 -12.05
C VAL A 431 -36.39 -3.14 -12.57
N GLU A 432 -36.57 -3.67 -13.79
CA GLU A 432 -35.58 -4.50 -14.47
C GLU A 432 -34.96 -3.71 -15.63
N GLU A 433 -33.64 -3.57 -15.61
CA GLU A 433 -32.86 -2.91 -16.67
C GLU A 433 -31.60 -3.75 -16.95
N PRO A 434 -31.68 -4.73 -17.88
CA PRO A 434 -30.56 -5.63 -18.16
C PRO A 434 -29.27 -4.92 -18.58
N GLU A 435 -29.39 -3.75 -19.24
CA GLU A 435 -28.23 -2.92 -19.61
C GLU A 435 -27.52 -2.33 -18.38
N LEU A 436 -28.27 -1.98 -17.33
CA LEU A 436 -27.68 -1.54 -16.06
C LEU A 436 -27.07 -2.70 -15.29
N ASP A 437 -27.72 -3.87 -15.31
CA ASP A 437 -27.19 -5.07 -14.67
C ASP A 437 -25.83 -5.46 -15.25
N ASP A 438 -25.72 -5.41 -16.59
CA ASP A 438 -24.47 -5.62 -17.31
C ASP A 438 -23.42 -4.57 -16.97
N TYR A 439 -23.79 -3.28 -16.97
CA TYR A 439 -22.91 -2.19 -16.58
C TYR A 439 -22.33 -2.39 -15.16
N PHE A 440 -23.18 -2.67 -14.17
CA PHE A 440 -22.72 -2.85 -12.79
C PHE A 440 -21.99 -4.18 -12.57
N LEU A 441 -22.24 -5.21 -13.37
CA LEU A 441 -21.41 -6.41 -13.39
C LEU A 441 -19.98 -6.07 -13.83
N HIS A 442 -19.83 -5.31 -14.91
CA HIS A 442 -18.52 -4.86 -15.38
C HIS A 442 -17.85 -3.91 -14.37
N ASP A 443 -18.57 -2.97 -13.77
CA ASP A 443 -18.03 -2.08 -12.72
C ASP A 443 -17.49 -2.87 -11.50
N ARG A 444 -18.26 -3.84 -10.99
CA ARG A 444 -17.79 -4.69 -9.89
C ARG A 444 -16.58 -5.54 -10.30
N ALA A 445 -16.55 -6.04 -11.53
CA ALA A 445 -15.42 -6.79 -12.09
C ALA A 445 -14.15 -5.93 -12.20
N VAL A 446 -14.29 -4.66 -12.61
CA VAL A 446 -13.19 -3.68 -12.63
C VAL A 446 -12.60 -3.52 -11.22
N ARG A 447 -13.44 -3.34 -10.19
CA ARG A 447 -12.97 -3.26 -8.79
C ARG A 447 -12.34 -4.55 -8.27
N GLU A 448 -12.89 -5.72 -8.62
CA GLU A 448 -12.31 -7.01 -8.25
C GLU A 448 -10.92 -7.24 -8.89
N SER A 449 -10.67 -6.64 -10.05
CA SER A 449 -9.36 -6.70 -10.72
C SER A 449 -8.26 -5.88 -10.04
N GLY A 450 -8.64 -4.94 -9.17
CA GLY A 450 -7.76 -3.92 -8.59
C GLY A 450 -7.37 -2.77 -9.53
N HIS A 451 -7.78 -2.83 -10.81
CA HIS A 451 -7.46 -1.81 -11.82
C HIS A 451 -8.66 -0.88 -12.07
N ASP A 452 -9.27 -0.37 -11.00
CA ASP A 452 -10.40 0.56 -11.03
C ASP A 452 -9.92 2.02 -11.09
N THR A 453 -10.02 2.74 -12.22
CA THR A 453 -10.48 2.28 -13.55
C THR A 453 -9.39 2.34 -14.62
N SER A 454 -9.60 1.56 -15.69
CA SER A 454 -8.75 1.49 -16.89
C SER A 454 -9.62 1.18 -18.12
N TYR A 455 -9.33 1.84 -19.24
CA TYR A 455 -10.00 1.57 -20.52
C TYR A 455 -9.76 0.16 -21.05
N ARG A 456 -8.81 -0.60 -20.49
CA ARG A 456 -8.67 -2.04 -20.72
C ARG A 456 -9.92 -2.81 -20.28
N LEU A 457 -10.60 -2.35 -19.24
CA LEU A 457 -11.59 -3.10 -18.48
C LEU A 457 -12.99 -2.45 -18.45
N GLU A 458 -13.08 -1.14 -18.68
CA GLU A 458 -14.34 -0.40 -18.69
C GLU A 458 -15.40 -1.07 -19.60
N ARG A 459 -16.56 -1.39 -19.03
CA ARG A 459 -17.71 -2.02 -19.73
C ARG A 459 -17.43 -3.39 -20.38
N VAL A 460 -16.32 -4.04 -20.04
CA VAL A 460 -15.95 -5.33 -20.66
C VAL A 460 -15.32 -6.32 -19.67
N ALA A 461 -14.84 -5.87 -18.51
CA ALA A 461 -14.08 -6.65 -17.53
C ALA A 461 -14.64 -8.06 -17.24
N ALA A 462 -15.92 -8.17 -16.93
CA ALA A 462 -16.61 -9.42 -16.60
C ALA A 462 -16.62 -10.49 -17.71
N ASP A 463 -16.33 -10.10 -18.95
CA ASP A 463 -16.25 -10.99 -20.10
C ASP A 463 -14.81 -11.33 -20.49
N LEU A 464 -13.82 -10.66 -19.90
CA LEU A 464 -12.42 -10.85 -20.22
C LEU A 464 -11.77 -11.93 -19.35
N ALA A 465 -11.25 -12.97 -20.01
CA ALA A 465 -10.21 -13.81 -19.44
C ALA A 465 -8.90 -13.02 -19.50
N VAL A 466 -8.60 -12.33 -18.40
CA VAL A 466 -7.49 -11.38 -18.30
C VAL A 466 -6.16 -12.08 -17.96
N VAL A 467 -5.05 -11.52 -18.44
CA VAL A 467 -3.70 -12.09 -18.27
C VAL A 467 -3.31 -12.20 -16.79
N ASP A 468 -3.68 -11.18 -16.01
CA ASP A 468 -3.36 -11.03 -14.60
C ASP A 468 -3.82 -12.24 -13.76
N ILE A 469 -5.12 -12.49 -13.62
CA ILE A 469 -5.69 -13.55 -12.78
C ILE A 469 -5.23 -14.93 -13.22
N ASN A 470 -5.05 -15.15 -14.53
CA ASN A 470 -4.65 -16.45 -15.05
C ASN A 470 -3.15 -16.72 -14.79
N ALA A 471 -2.30 -15.69 -14.76
CA ALA A 471 -0.94 -15.82 -14.26
C ALA A 471 -0.91 -16.11 -12.74
N LEU A 472 -1.76 -15.44 -11.96
CA LEU A 472 -1.85 -15.65 -10.51
C LEU A 472 -2.35 -17.07 -10.15
N LEU A 473 -3.35 -17.58 -10.87
CA LEU A 473 -3.87 -18.92 -10.65
C LEU A 473 -2.88 -20.01 -11.08
N TYR A 474 -2.09 -19.77 -12.12
CA TYR A 474 -0.96 -20.65 -12.44
C TYR A 474 0.03 -20.71 -11.27
N LYS A 475 0.31 -19.56 -10.63
CA LYS A 475 1.18 -19.49 -9.46
C LYS A 475 0.59 -20.27 -8.28
N TYR A 476 -0.71 -20.12 -7.99
CA TYR A 476 -1.40 -20.95 -6.99
C TYR A 476 -1.23 -22.45 -7.30
N GLU A 477 -1.49 -22.86 -8.54
CA GLU A 477 -1.40 -24.27 -8.93
C GLU A 477 0.01 -24.85 -8.73
N VAL A 478 1.03 -24.09 -9.11
CA VAL A 478 2.44 -24.49 -8.93
C VAL A 478 2.83 -24.53 -7.45
N ASP A 479 2.48 -23.49 -6.69
CA ASP A 479 2.85 -23.37 -5.28
C ASP A 479 2.18 -24.45 -4.43
N ILE A 480 0.87 -24.67 -4.61
CA ILE A 480 0.11 -25.69 -3.89
C ILE A 480 0.71 -27.06 -4.17
N GLY A 481 0.93 -27.40 -5.45
CA GLY A 481 1.53 -28.69 -5.82
C GLY A 481 2.92 -28.89 -5.22
N ARG A 482 3.77 -27.87 -5.24
CA ARG A 482 5.11 -27.91 -4.63
C ARG A 482 5.05 -28.05 -3.11
N CYS A 483 4.15 -27.33 -2.44
CA CYS A 483 3.98 -27.41 -0.99
C CYS A 483 3.55 -28.81 -0.55
N ILE A 484 2.56 -29.38 -1.23
CA ILE A 484 2.07 -30.74 -0.94
C ILE A 484 3.21 -31.76 -1.04
N ARG A 485 4.01 -31.69 -2.11
CA ARG A 485 5.18 -32.57 -2.29
C ARG A 485 6.24 -32.36 -1.22
N ASN A 486 6.66 -31.12 -1.00
CA ASN A 486 7.87 -30.82 -0.23
C ASN A 486 7.63 -30.81 1.29
N HIS A 487 6.41 -30.52 1.73
CA HIS A 487 6.10 -30.30 3.15
C HIS A 487 5.06 -31.27 3.71
N PHE A 488 4.24 -31.90 2.87
CA PHE A 488 3.12 -32.75 3.31
C PHE A 488 3.19 -34.18 2.74
N GLY A 489 4.38 -34.68 2.39
CA GLY A 489 4.58 -36.07 1.96
C GLY A 489 3.78 -36.47 0.71
N ASP A 490 3.50 -35.49 -0.16
CA ASP A 490 2.65 -35.60 -1.35
C ASP A 490 1.17 -35.98 -1.07
N LYS A 491 0.73 -35.81 0.18
CA LYS A 491 -0.61 -36.18 0.63
C LYS A 491 -1.16 -35.15 1.63
N LEU A 492 -2.02 -34.25 1.15
CA LEU A 492 -2.70 -33.28 2.01
C LEU A 492 -4.18 -33.62 2.14
N GLU A 493 -4.61 -34.05 3.32
CA GLU A 493 -6.02 -34.27 3.64
C GLU A 493 -6.74 -32.93 3.83
N ILE A 494 -7.93 -32.79 3.24
CA ILE A 494 -8.74 -31.57 3.31
C ILE A 494 -9.76 -31.68 4.45
N PRO A 495 -9.62 -30.89 5.54
CA PRO A 495 -10.55 -30.93 6.66
C PRO A 495 -11.93 -30.38 6.29
N ASP A 496 -12.94 -30.76 7.07
CA ASP A 496 -14.36 -30.43 6.85
C ASP A 496 -14.62 -28.94 6.57
N GLY A 497 -13.98 -28.03 7.31
CA GLY A 497 -14.15 -26.58 7.14
C GLY A 497 -13.55 -25.98 5.86
N PHE A 498 -12.72 -26.76 5.14
CA PHE A 498 -12.06 -26.35 3.89
C PHE A 498 -12.57 -27.11 2.66
N ARG A 499 -13.41 -28.14 2.85
CA ARG A 499 -14.02 -28.87 1.73
C ARG A 499 -14.94 -27.96 0.94
N THR A 500 -14.93 -28.13 -0.38
CA THR A 500 -15.78 -27.37 -1.33
C THR A 500 -16.33 -28.32 -2.39
N GLY A 501 -17.46 -27.96 -2.99
CA GLY A 501 -18.09 -28.76 -4.06
C GLY A 501 -18.31 -30.22 -3.66
N ASP A 502 -17.85 -31.14 -4.52
CA ASP A 502 -18.06 -32.59 -4.37
C ASP A 502 -17.02 -33.30 -3.48
N MET A 503 -16.17 -32.56 -2.76
CA MET A 503 -15.16 -33.13 -1.87
C MET A 503 -15.81 -33.93 -0.72
N LYS A 504 -15.49 -35.22 -0.63
CA LYS A 504 -16.02 -36.14 0.41
C LYS A 504 -15.15 -36.13 1.68
N PRO A 505 -15.65 -36.62 2.83
CA PRO A 505 -14.79 -36.91 3.99
C PRO A 505 -13.58 -37.79 3.62
N GLY A 506 -12.40 -37.39 4.10
CA GLY A 506 -11.13 -38.03 3.74
C GLY A 506 -10.60 -37.68 2.35
N HIS A 507 -11.10 -36.62 1.70
CA HIS A 507 -10.56 -36.13 0.43
C HIS A 507 -9.10 -35.70 0.60
N VAL A 508 -8.27 -36.06 -0.38
CA VAL A 508 -6.82 -35.84 -0.36
C VAL A 508 -6.38 -35.18 -1.65
N GLU A 509 -5.58 -34.14 -1.52
CA GLU A 509 -4.87 -33.49 -2.61
C GLU A 509 -3.43 -34.00 -2.72
N ASN A 510 -2.92 -34.12 -3.95
CA ASN A 510 -1.55 -34.53 -4.26
C ASN A 510 -0.94 -33.62 -5.33
N SER A 511 0.39 -33.52 -5.37
CA SER A 511 1.11 -32.62 -6.27
C SER A 511 0.83 -32.89 -7.75
N ALA A 512 0.70 -34.16 -8.15
CA ALA A 512 0.47 -34.54 -9.54
C ALA A 512 -0.83 -33.95 -10.12
N THR A 513 -1.87 -33.81 -9.28
CA THR A 513 -3.16 -33.22 -9.69
C THR A 513 -3.03 -31.73 -9.97
N TRP A 514 -2.25 -31.02 -9.18
CA TRP A 514 -1.95 -29.59 -9.34
C TRP A 514 -1.00 -29.32 -10.50
N GLU A 515 0.00 -30.18 -10.72
CA GLU A 515 0.88 -30.08 -11.89
C GLU A 515 0.11 -30.23 -13.21
N ARG A 516 -0.89 -31.13 -13.27
CA ARG A 516 -1.77 -31.25 -14.43
C ARG A 516 -2.60 -29.98 -14.66
N ARG A 517 -3.06 -29.31 -13.60
CA ARG A 517 -3.80 -28.03 -13.69
C ARG A 517 -2.90 -26.93 -14.24
N ALA A 518 -1.72 -26.75 -13.66
CA ALA A 518 -0.73 -25.77 -14.12
C ALA A 518 -0.36 -25.97 -15.60
N ARG A 519 -0.13 -27.23 -16.04
CA ARG A 519 0.13 -27.54 -17.45
C ARG A 519 -1.06 -27.20 -18.35
N LYS A 520 -2.28 -27.55 -17.94
CA LYS A 520 -3.50 -27.23 -18.69
C LYS A 520 -3.68 -25.71 -18.83
N ARG A 521 -3.51 -24.96 -17.74
CA ARG A 521 -3.62 -23.51 -17.75
C ARG A 521 -2.59 -22.86 -18.67
N ARG A 522 -1.33 -23.31 -18.64
CA ARG A 522 -0.30 -22.80 -19.54
C ARG A 522 -0.71 -22.95 -21.01
N VAL A 523 -1.18 -24.13 -21.40
CA VAL A 523 -1.67 -24.40 -22.77
C VAL A 523 -2.84 -23.47 -23.14
N GLN A 524 -3.77 -23.23 -22.21
CA GLN A 524 -4.90 -22.32 -22.45
C GLN A 524 -4.46 -20.86 -22.56
N VAL A 525 -3.57 -20.41 -21.67
CA VAL A 525 -3.01 -19.05 -21.70
C VAL A 525 -2.22 -18.81 -23.00
N ASP A 526 -1.38 -19.76 -23.42
CA ASP A 526 -0.66 -19.65 -24.69
C ASP A 526 -1.61 -19.61 -25.89
N LYS A 527 -2.69 -20.42 -25.87
CA LYS A 527 -3.67 -20.44 -26.96
C LYS A 527 -4.46 -19.13 -27.06
N TYR A 528 -5.01 -18.65 -25.94
CA TYR A 528 -5.98 -17.56 -25.95
C TYR A 528 -5.32 -16.19 -25.77
N LEU A 529 -4.28 -16.09 -24.94
CA LEU A 529 -3.74 -14.81 -24.50
C LEU A 529 -2.41 -14.43 -25.18
N TRP A 530 -1.56 -15.39 -25.55
CA TRP A 530 -0.26 -15.10 -26.15
C TRP A 530 -0.34 -14.74 -27.64
N ASP A 531 0.23 -13.60 -28.00
CA ASP A 531 0.39 -13.15 -29.38
C ASP A 531 1.87 -13.13 -29.80
N GLU A 532 2.25 -14.06 -30.68
CA GLU A 532 3.64 -14.23 -31.13
C GLU A 532 4.13 -13.05 -31.99
N GLU A 533 3.24 -12.48 -32.82
CA GLU A 533 3.60 -11.39 -33.73
C GLU A 533 3.84 -10.10 -32.94
N ALA A 534 2.85 -9.72 -32.12
CA ALA A 534 2.93 -8.57 -31.24
C ALA A 534 3.96 -8.73 -30.12
N GLY A 535 4.26 -9.98 -29.73
CA GLY A 535 5.21 -10.33 -28.68
C GLY A 535 4.70 -10.01 -27.28
N MET A 536 3.40 -10.15 -27.04
CA MET A 536 2.73 -9.76 -25.79
C MET A 536 1.62 -10.74 -25.44
N TYR A 537 1.23 -10.76 -24.17
CA TYR A 537 -0.02 -11.36 -23.74
C TYR A 537 -1.12 -10.30 -23.76
N PHE A 538 -2.28 -10.65 -24.33
CA PHE A 538 -3.48 -9.82 -24.35
C PHE A 538 -4.66 -10.55 -23.71
N ASP A 539 -5.58 -9.80 -23.13
CA ASP A 539 -6.79 -10.34 -22.55
C ASP A 539 -7.69 -10.94 -23.66
N TYR A 540 -8.47 -11.97 -23.35
CA TYR A 540 -9.37 -12.62 -24.31
C TYR A 540 -10.83 -12.40 -23.93
N ASN A 541 -11.62 -11.85 -24.83
CA ASN A 541 -13.05 -11.68 -24.63
C ASN A 541 -13.77 -13.01 -24.87
N THR A 542 -14.31 -13.59 -23.80
CA THR A 542 -14.96 -14.91 -23.81
C THR A 542 -16.33 -14.91 -24.48
N VAL A 543 -17.00 -13.75 -24.56
CA VAL A 543 -18.30 -13.60 -25.21
C VAL A 543 -18.12 -13.42 -26.72
N LYS A 544 -17.25 -12.50 -27.13
CA LYS A 544 -16.91 -12.25 -28.54
C LYS A 544 -15.98 -13.30 -29.16
N GLN A 545 -15.36 -14.12 -28.31
CA GLN A 545 -14.38 -15.14 -28.68
C GLN A 545 -13.16 -14.60 -29.44
N GLU A 546 -12.75 -13.38 -29.12
CA GLU A 546 -11.63 -12.69 -29.75
C GLU A 546 -10.60 -12.22 -28.72
N ARG A 547 -9.33 -12.22 -29.11
CA ARG A 547 -8.27 -11.62 -28.32
C ARG A 547 -8.37 -10.10 -28.45
N THR A 548 -8.16 -9.40 -27.35
CA THR A 548 -8.04 -7.94 -27.35
C THR A 548 -6.69 -7.50 -27.95
N GLY A 549 -6.48 -6.18 -28.06
CA GLY A 549 -5.20 -5.59 -28.48
C GLY A 549 -4.66 -4.55 -27.50
N TYR A 550 -5.14 -4.55 -26.24
CA TYR A 550 -4.76 -3.56 -25.25
C TYR A 550 -3.41 -3.91 -24.63
N GLU A 551 -2.36 -3.16 -24.96
CA GLU A 551 -1.01 -3.37 -24.48
C GLU A 551 -0.90 -2.89 -23.01
N SER A 552 -0.85 -3.83 -22.07
CA SER A 552 -0.78 -3.56 -20.61
C SER A 552 0.48 -4.13 -19.96
N ALA A 553 0.94 -3.49 -18.88
CA ALA A 553 2.06 -3.96 -18.06
C ALA A 553 1.80 -5.32 -17.38
N THR A 554 0.54 -5.75 -17.28
CA THR A 554 0.19 -7.09 -16.77
C THR A 554 0.74 -8.22 -17.64
N THR A 555 1.17 -7.93 -18.87
CA THR A 555 1.88 -8.89 -19.75
C THR A 555 3.15 -9.48 -19.12
N PHE A 556 3.73 -8.86 -18.09
CA PHE A 556 4.90 -9.38 -17.37
C PHE A 556 4.54 -10.33 -16.21
N TRP A 557 3.26 -10.46 -15.84
CA TRP A 557 2.83 -11.34 -14.75
C TRP A 557 3.02 -12.84 -15.07
N PRO A 558 2.89 -13.30 -16.34
CA PRO A 558 3.37 -14.62 -16.76
C PRO A 558 4.86 -14.87 -16.47
N MET A 559 5.70 -13.83 -16.48
CA MET A 559 7.09 -13.97 -16.03
C MET A 559 7.15 -14.09 -14.51
N TRP A 560 6.46 -13.22 -13.75
CA TRP A 560 6.43 -13.32 -12.28
C TRP A 560 6.02 -14.71 -11.77
N SER A 561 4.94 -15.25 -12.34
CA SER A 561 4.36 -16.55 -11.97
C SER A 561 5.17 -17.76 -12.45
N GLY A 562 6.10 -17.57 -13.41
CA GLY A 562 6.81 -18.67 -14.07
C GLY A 562 5.96 -19.43 -15.09
N LEU A 563 4.92 -18.79 -15.63
CA LEU A 563 4.06 -19.33 -16.69
C LEU A 563 4.74 -19.26 -18.05
N ALA A 564 5.39 -18.14 -18.34
CA ALA A 564 6.06 -17.91 -19.62
C ALA A 564 7.17 -18.94 -19.88
N THR A 565 7.45 -19.20 -21.15
CA THR A 565 8.67 -19.92 -21.54
C THR A 565 9.85 -18.94 -21.59
N PRO A 566 11.10 -19.42 -21.49
CA PRO A 566 12.28 -18.57 -21.69
C PRO A 566 12.26 -17.80 -23.02
N ARG A 567 11.73 -18.42 -24.09
CA ARG A 567 11.54 -17.76 -25.39
C ARG A 567 10.53 -16.61 -25.30
N GLN A 568 9.35 -16.85 -24.72
CA GLN A 568 8.35 -15.79 -24.54
C GLN A 568 8.87 -14.66 -23.66
N ALA A 569 9.61 -14.96 -22.59
CA ALA A 569 10.25 -13.96 -21.75
C ALA A 569 11.24 -13.08 -22.54
N SER A 570 12.07 -13.68 -23.40
CA SER A 570 12.96 -12.92 -24.29
C SER A 570 12.20 -12.02 -25.25
N ILE A 571 11.11 -12.52 -25.85
CA ILE A 571 10.26 -11.72 -26.75
C ILE A 571 9.60 -10.56 -25.99
N LEU A 572 9.12 -10.79 -24.77
CA LEU A 572 8.53 -9.74 -23.93
C LEU A 572 9.55 -8.64 -23.62
N VAL A 573 10.79 -8.99 -23.28
CA VAL A 573 11.86 -8.02 -23.02
C VAL A 573 12.25 -7.26 -24.29
N GLU A 574 12.30 -7.93 -25.45
CA GLU A 574 12.68 -7.31 -26.71
C GLU A 574 11.59 -6.42 -27.31
N LYS A 575 10.32 -6.85 -27.25
CA LYS A 575 9.20 -6.21 -27.96
C LYS A 575 8.22 -5.47 -27.06
N ALA A 576 7.93 -5.97 -25.86
CA ALA A 576 6.91 -5.40 -24.98
C ALA A 576 7.48 -4.31 -24.07
N LEU A 577 8.64 -4.56 -23.46
CA LEU A 577 9.29 -3.64 -22.52
C LEU A 577 9.55 -2.25 -23.12
N PRO A 578 10.09 -2.10 -24.35
CA PRO A 578 10.32 -0.77 -24.93
C PRO A 578 9.05 0.07 -25.14
N LYS A 579 7.87 -0.57 -25.21
CA LYS A 579 6.58 0.13 -25.35
C LYS A 579 6.05 0.68 -24.03
N LEU A 580 6.49 0.10 -22.91
CA LEU A 580 5.95 0.34 -21.57
C LEU A 580 6.95 1.05 -20.65
N GLU A 581 8.25 0.97 -20.93
CA GLU A 581 9.28 1.67 -20.17
C GLU A 581 9.26 3.17 -20.47
N ALA A 582 9.03 3.96 -19.44
CA ALA A 582 9.08 5.42 -19.43
C ALA A 582 10.14 5.93 -18.44
N PHE A 583 10.25 7.24 -18.29
CA PHE A 583 11.26 7.90 -17.46
C PHE A 583 11.32 7.35 -16.02
N GLY A 584 10.16 7.19 -15.39
CA GLY A 584 9.99 6.76 -14.01
C GLY A 584 9.67 5.27 -13.83
N GLY A 585 9.83 4.43 -14.86
CA GLY A 585 9.51 2.99 -14.81
C GLY A 585 8.40 2.61 -15.80
N LEU A 586 7.58 1.61 -15.48
CA LEU A 586 6.55 1.09 -16.38
C LEU A 586 5.25 1.89 -16.29
N VAL A 587 4.72 2.32 -17.44
CA VAL A 587 3.33 2.77 -17.57
C VAL A 587 2.36 1.58 -17.50
N SER A 588 1.13 1.81 -17.04
CA SER A 588 0.13 0.74 -16.83
C SER A 588 -0.40 0.13 -18.14
N GLY A 589 -0.44 0.94 -19.19
CA GLY A 589 -0.68 0.52 -20.56
C GLY A 589 -0.08 1.52 -21.53
N THR A 590 0.01 1.17 -22.81
CA THR A 590 0.60 2.07 -23.81
C THR A 590 -0.33 3.24 -24.12
N GLU A 591 0.26 4.39 -24.50
CA GLU A 591 -0.53 5.54 -24.95
C GLU A 591 -1.46 5.18 -26.12
N LYS A 592 -0.96 4.36 -27.06
CA LYS A 592 -1.72 3.83 -28.19
C LYS A 592 -2.97 3.08 -27.74
N SER A 593 -2.85 2.21 -26.74
CA SER A 593 -3.95 1.39 -26.24
C SER A 593 -4.95 2.21 -25.42
N ARG A 594 -4.46 3.11 -24.55
CA ARG A 594 -5.29 4.07 -23.83
C ARG A 594 -6.12 4.92 -24.79
N GLY A 595 -5.54 5.29 -25.94
CA GLY A 595 -6.22 6.05 -26.99
C GLY A 595 -6.36 7.54 -26.65
N LYS A 596 -7.16 8.27 -27.43
CA LYS A 596 -7.37 9.72 -27.21
C LYS A 596 -8.24 9.96 -25.97
N VAL A 597 -7.87 10.96 -25.17
CA VAL A 597 -8.68 11.44 -24.03
C VAL A 597 -9.26 12.82 -24.33
N GLY A 598 -10.39 13.11 -23.72
CA GLY A 598 -11.14 14.36 -23.86
C GLY A 598 -12.10 14.56 -22.68
N LEU A 599 -12.97 15.56 -22.78
CA LEU A 599 -13.99 15.82 -21.74
C LEU A 599 -15.00 14.67 -21.62
N ASP A 600 -15.31 14.02 -22.75
CA ASP A 600 -16.22 12.88 -22.87
C ASP A 600 -15.55 11.53 -22.57
N ARG A 601 -14.22 11.49 -22.62
CA ARG A 601 -13.40 10.31 -22.34
C ARG A 601 -12.18 10.71 -21.50
N PRO A 602 -12.37 11.03 -20.20
CA PRO A 602 -11.30 11.54 -19.35
C PRO A 602 -10.21 10.49 -19.13
N ASN A 603 -9.04 10.89 -18.65
CA ASN A 603 -7.99 9.92 -18.35
C ASN A 603 -8.39 9.04 -17.16
N ARG A 604 -7.97 7.77 -17.17
CA ARG A 604 -8.23 6.80 -16.10
C ARG A 604 -6.95 6.50 -15.33
N GLN A 605 -7.07 6.20 -14.04
CA GLN A 605 -5.91 6.14 -13.15
C GLN A 605 -4.99 4.93 -13.39
N TRP A 606 -5.50 3.82 -13.95
CA TRP A 606 -4.72 2.62 -14.31
C TRP A 606 -4.32 2.56 -15.80
N ASP A 607 -4.25 3.71 -16.47
CA ASP A 607 -3.79 3.83 -17.85
C ASP A 607 -2.56 4.75 -17.99
N TYR A 608 -2.01 4.84 -19.20
CA TYR A 608 -1.01 5.86 -19.55
C TYR A 608 -1.47 7.27 -19.15
N PRO A 609 -0.61 8.12 -18.53
CA PRO A 609 0.83 7.97 -18.33
C PRO A 609 1.23 7.41 -16.95
N PHE A 610 0.29 6.82 -16.21
CA PHE A 610 0.51 6.49 -14.81
C PHE A 610 1.21 5.15 -14.63
N GLY A 611 2.07 5.11 -13.61
CA GLY A 611 2.70 3.90 -13.11
C GLY A 611 2.37 3.67 -11.64
N TRP A 612 2.13 2.40 -11.31
CA TRP A 612 1.79 1.95 -9.96
C TRP A 612 2.85 1.01 -9.42
N ALA A 613 3.05 0.97 -8.10
CA ALA A 613 4.04 0.10 -7.47
C ALA A 613 3.87 -1.41 -7.80
N PRO A 614 2.65 -2.00 -7.76
CA PRO A 614 2.44 -3.42 -7.99
C PRO A 614 3.03 -3.93 -9.31
N GLN A 615 2.76 -3.23 -10.42
CA GLN A 615 3.24 -3.64 -11.73
C GLN A 615 4.77 -3.53 -11.86
N GLN A 616 5.41 -2.57 -11.17
CA GLN A 616 6.87 -2.51 -11.15
C GLN A 616 7.44 -3.73 -10.43
N MET A 617 6.97 -3.97 -9.19
CA MET A 617 7.50 -5.03 -8.34
C MET A 617 7.32 -6.41 -8.97
N LEU A 618 6.15 -6.69 -9.55
CA LEU A 618 5.88 -7.94 -10.24
C LEU A 618 6.75 -8.09 -11.51
N ALA A 619 6.94 -7.02 -12.28
CA ALA A 619 7.82 -7.05 -13.44
C ALA A 619 9.30 -7.28 -13.05
N TRP A 620 9.81 -6.62 -12.00
CA TRP A 620 11.18 -6.82 -11.53
C TRP A 620 11.42 -8.28 -11.16
N VAL A 621 10.54 -8.86 -10.34
CA VAL A 621 10.63 -10.28 -9.93
C VAL A 621 10.49 -11.21 -11.13
N GLY A 622 9.59 -10.87 -12.07
CA GLY A 622 9.46 -11.60 -13.33
C GLY A 622 10.74 -11.59 -14.15
N MET A 623 11.38 -10.44 -14.31
CA MET A 623 12.65 -10.30 -15.03
C MET A 623 13.78 -11.09 -14.38
N GLN A 624 13.95 -10.96 -13.06
CA GLN A 624 14.96 -11.73 -12.32
C GLN A 624 14.75 -13.24 -12.44
N ARG A 625 13.50 -13.72 -12.44
CA ARG A 625 13.18 -15.16 -12.61
C ARG A 625 13.74 -15.73 -13.93
N TYR A 626 13.86 -14.91 -14.97
CA TYR A 626 14.34 -15.34 -16.29
C TYR A 626 15.75 -14.84 -16.61
N GLY A 627 16.48 -14.28 -15.63
CA GLY A 627 17.87 -13.83 -15.80
C GLY A 627 18.03 -12.43 -16.42
N TYR A 628 16.98 -11.63 -16.46
CA TYR A 628 16.99 -10.23 -16.93
C TYR A 628 17.26 -9.26 -15.77
N ASP A 629 18.32 -9.52 -14.99
CA ASP A 629 18.66 -8.71 -13.82
C ASP A 629 19.01 -7.26 -14.19
N ALA A 630 19.62 -7.03 -15.35
CA ALA A 630 19.97 -5.68 -15.82
C ALA A 630 18.71 -4.84 -16.10
N GLU A 631 17.70 -5.41 -16.75
CA GLU A 631 16.41 -4.76 -17.00
C GLU A 631 15.66 -4.51 -15.69
N ALA A 632 15.65 -5.49 -14.78
CA ALA A 632 15.04 -5.33 -13.46
C ALA A 632 15.69 -4.18 -12.68
N GLN A 633 17.03 -4.10 -12.67
CA GLN A 633 17.78 -3.03 -12.01
C GLN A 633 17.53 -1.67 -12.65
N ARG A 634 17.49 -1.60 -13.99
CA ARG A 634 17.18 -0.37 -14.73
C ARG A 634 15.79 0.16 -14.36
N LEU A 635 14.77 -0.70 -14.42
CA LEU A 635 13.41 -0.31 -14.08
C LEU A 635 13.27 0.08 -12.61
N ALA A 636 13.90 -0.67 -11.70
CA ALA A 636 13.93 -0.33 -10.29
C ALA A 636 14.59 1.03 -10.06
N TYR A 637 15.73 1.30 -10.71
CA TYR A 637 16.41 2.59 -10.60
C TYR A 637 15.52 3.74 -11.07
N ARG A 638 14.88 3.61 -12.24
CA ARG A 638 13.96 4.64 -12.78
C ARG A 638 12.82 4.95 -11.81
N TRP A 639 12.17 3.92 -11.27
CA TRP A 639 11.10 4.09 -10.28
C TRP A 639 11.59 4.73 -9.00
N LEU A 640 12.68 4.23 -8.42
CA LEU A 640 13.26 4.76 -7.19
C LEU A 640 13.74 6.20 -7.36
N PHE A 641 14.31 6.56 -8.51
CA PHE A 641 14.70 7.92 -8.84
C PHE A 641 13.51 8.86 -8.82
N MET A 642 12.43 8.49 -9.51
CA MET A 642 11.20 9.28 -9.54
C MET A 642 10.63 9.51 -8.14
N VAL A 643 10.53 8.46 -7.32
CA VAL A 643 10.06 8.55 -5.93
C VAL A 643 11.01 9.41 -5.07
N THR A 644 12.32 9.22 -5.19
CA THR A 644 13.33 9.97 -4.42
C THR A 644 13.32 11.45 -4.80
N LYS A 645 13.15 11.76 -6.09
CA LYS A 645 13.06 13.14 -6.57
C LYS A 645 11.81 13.83 -6.05
N ALA A 646 10.65 13.17 -6.10
CA ALA A 646 9.43 13.70 -5.50
C ALA A 646 9.60 13.92 -3.98
N PHE A 647 10.17 12.95 -3.28
CA PHE A 647 10.46 13.04 -1.85
C PHE A 647 11.36 14.23 -1.50
N VAL A 648 12.41 14.48 -2.29
CA VAL A 648 13.34 15.61 -2.05
C VAL A 648 12.70 16.96 -2.36
N ASP A 649 12.04 17.07 -3.51
CA ASP A 649 11.59 18.36 -4.04
C ASP A 649 10.27 18.83 -3.43
N PHE A 650 9.44 17.90 -2.93
CA PHE A 650 8.09 18.18 -2.47
C PHE A 650 7.86 17.69 -1.04
N ASN A 651 8.64 18.25 -0.12
CA ASN A 651 8.43 18.13 1.33
C ASN A 651 8.30 16.69 1.89
N GLY A 652 9.02 15.73 1.30
CA GLY A 652 8.99 14.33 1.73
C GLY A 652 7.81 13.50 1.20
N VAL A 653 7.05 14.01 0.22
CA VAL A 653 5.83 13.35 -0.26
C VAL A 653 6.08 11.93 -0.78
N VAL A 654 5.18 11.03 -0.40
CA VAL A 654 5.08 9.65 -0.92
C VAL A 654 3.60 9.39 -1.21
N VAL A 655 3.24 9.25 -2.48
CA VAL A 655 1.86 9.14 -2.96
C VAL A 655 1.52 7.72 -3.42
N GLU A 656 0.26 7.49 -3.74
CA GLU A 656 -0.28 6.19 -4.16
C GLU A 656 0.25 5.72 -5.52
N LYS A 657 0.35 6.65 -6.48
CA LYS A 657 0.70 6.41 -7.89
C LYS A 657 1.40 7.63 -8.48
N TYR A 658 2.13 7.44 -9.57
CA TYR A 658 2.93 8.50 -10.18
C TYR A 658 2.67 8.59 -11.70
N ASP A 659 2.80 9.78 -12.26
CA ASP A 659 3.00 9.97 -13.70
C ASP A 659 4.46 9.65 -14.03
N VAL A 660 4.69 8.46 -14.59
CA VAL A 660 6.06 7.97 -14.88
C VAL A 660 6.68 8.64 -16.11
N THR A 661 5.97 9.55 -16.76
CA THR A 661 6.48 10.31 -17.91
C THR A 661 6.98 11.71 -17.51
N ARG A 662 6.50 12.25 -16.38
CA ARG A 662 6.91 13.56 -15.85
C ARG A 662 8.24 13.50 -15.13
N LYS A 663 9.08 14.52 -15.39
CA LYS A 663 10.42 14.62 -14.78
C LYS A 663 10.48 15.51 -13.54
N ILE A 664 9.56 16.46 -13.40
CA ILE A 664 9.62 17.50 -12.35
C ILE A 664 8.72 17.11 -11.18
N ASP A 665 7.43 16.94 -11.43
CA ASP A 665 6.37 16.75 -10.43
C ASP A 665 5.58 15.44 -10.66
N PRO A 666 6.25 14.27 -10.71
CA PRO A 666 5.60 13.00 -11.06
C PRO A 666 4.53 12.54 -10.04
N HIS A 667 4.53 13.10 -8.84
CA HIS A 667 3.55 12.80 -7.80
C HIS A 667 2.18 13.51 -8.01
N ARG A 668 2.11 14.51 -8.91
CA ARG A 668 0.87 15.23 -9.22
C ARG A 668 0.03 14.46 -10.23
N VAL A 669 -0.86 13.63 -9.71
CA VAL A 669 -1.82 12.87 -10.50
C VAL A 669 -3.21 13.39 -10.18
N GLU A 670 -3.89 13.95 -11.19
CA GLU A 670 -5.23 14.54 -11.09
C GLU A 670 -6.33 13.63 -11.67
N ALA A 671 -5.98 12.47 -12.21
CA ALA A 671 -6.97 11.55 -12.76
C ALA A 671 -7.90 11.03 -11.66
N GLU A 672 -9.21 11.05 -11.95
CA GLU A 672 -10.29 10.63 -11.04
C GLU A 672 -10.24 11.42 -9.71
N TYR A 673 -10.05 10.74 -8.58
CA TYR A 673 -9.96 11.39 -7.26
C TYR A 673 -8.56 11.97 -6.98
N GLY A 674 -7.63 11.88 -7.93
CA GLY A 674 -6.25 12.33 -7.77
C GLY A 674 -5.47 11.55 -6.72
N ASN A 675 -4.30 12.07 -6.32
CA ASN A 675 -3.53 11.57 -5.20
C ASN A 675 -3.94 12.23 -3.89
N GLN A 676 -4.09 11.43 -2.85
CA GLN A 676 -4.49 11.86 -1.51
C GLN A 676 -3.27 11.93 -0.59
N GLY A 677 -2.20 11.21 -0.92
CA GLY A 677 -0.94 11.22 -0.16
C GLY A 677 -0.17 12.55 -0.20
N SER A 678 -0.61 13.54 -0.99
CA SER A 678 -0.03 14.88 -1.04
C SER A 678 -0.64 15.87 -0.05
N ASP A 679 -1.82 15.58 0.50
CA ASP A 679 -2.51 16.47 1.45
C ASP A 679 -2.09 16.18 2.90
N PHE A 680 -0.95 16.74 3.30
CA PHE A 680 -0.45 16.70 4.68
C PHE A 680 0.17 18.03 5.09
N LYS A 681 0.25 18.28 6.39
CA LYS A 681 0.87 19.50 6.95
C LYS A 681 2.16 19.17 7.67
N GLY A 682 3.25 19.80 7.25
CA GLY A 682 4.57 19.75 7.89
C GLY A 682 5.34 18.47 7.59
N VAL A 683 4.83 17.29 7.97
CA VAL A 683 5.52 16.01 7.82
C VAL A 683 4.57 14.88 7.37
N PRO A 684 4.96 14.09 6.34
CA PRO A 684 4.19 12.90 5.97
C PRO A 684 4.39 11.81 7.04
N ARG A 685 3.30 11.14 7.41
CA ARG A 685 3.29 10.21 8.55
C ARG A 685 3.36 8.75 8.13
N GLU A 686 2.80 8.42 6.97
CA GLU A 686 2.62 7.02 6.55
C GLU A 686 3.06 6.71 5.12
N GLY A 687 3.10 7.69 4.22
CA GLY A 687 3.22 7.41 2.78
C GLY A 687 2.09 6.49 2.30
N PHE A 688 2.39 5.57 1.37
CA PHE A 688 1.45 4.56 0.89
C PHE A 688 2.08 3.17 0.87
N GLY A 689 1.36 2.15 1.35
CA GLY A 689 1.86 0.82 1.68
C GLY A 689 2.66 0.15 0.56
N TRP A 690 2.09 0.00 -0.64
CA TRP A 690 2.83 -0.60 -1.75
C TRP A 690 3.99 0.28 -2.26
N VAL A 691 3.97 1.60 -2.03
CA VAL A 691 5.02 2.49 -2.56
C VAL A 691 6.19 2.42 -1.62
N ASN A 692 5.92 2.45 -0.31
CA ASN A 692 6.87 2.14 0.74
C ASN A 692 7.55 0.79 0.46
N ALA A 693 6.75 -0.25 0.19
CA ALA A 693 7.29 -1.57 -0.15
C ALA A 693 8.12 -1.58 -1.43
N SER A 694 7.63 -0.96 -2.51
CA SER A 694 8.36 -0.86 -3.77
C SER A 694 9.70 -0.15 -3.61
N TYR A 695 9.77 0.83 -2.71
CA TYR A 695 10.98 1.59 -2.47
C TYR A 695 12.05 0.74 -1.78
N VAL A 696 11.71 0.14 -0.63
CA VAL A 696 12.67 -0.67 0.13
C VAL A 696 13.01 -1.98 -0.60
N TYR A 697 12.05 -2.59 -1.30
CA TYR A 697 12.27 -3.79 -2.09
C TYR A 697 13.13 -3.50 -3.33
N GLY A 698 12.81 -2.45 -4.08
CA GLY A 698 13.59 -2.02 -5.24
C GLY A 698 15.04 -1.70 -4.87
N LEU A 699 15.27 -1.09 -3.69
CA LEU A 699 16.63 -0.83 -3.23
C LEU A 699 17.47 -2.10 -3.13
N THR A 700 16.89 -3.25 -2.74
CA THR A 700 17.63 -4.53 -2.67
C THR A 700 18.17 -5.00 -4.02
N LEU A 701 17.61 -4.49 -5.13
CA LEU A 701 18.07 -4.80 -6.49
C LEU A 701 19.25 -3.93 -6.91
N LEU A 702 19.41 -2.74 -6.31
CA LEU A 702 20.44 -1.78 -6.69
C LEU A 702 21.79 -2.03 -6.01
N SER A 703 22.86 -1.87 -6.79
CA SER A 703 24.24 -1.85 -6.31
C SER A 703 24.52 -0.63 -5.42
N ALA A 704 25.62 -0.69 -4.66
CA ALA A 704 26.06 0.43 -3.83
C ALA A 704 26.35 1.71 -4.65
N HIS A 705 26.83 1.56 -5.89
CA HIS A 705 27.11 2.70 -6.78
C HIS A 705 25.80 3.36 -7.24
N GLN A 706 24.84 2.55 -7.69
CA GLN A 706 23.50 3.02 -8.07
C GLN A 706 22.81 3.74 -6.90
N ARG A 707 22.87 3.20 -5.67
CA ARG A 707 22.28 3.84 -4.48
C ARG A 707 22.92 5.21 -4.18
N ARG A 708 24.22 5.37 -4.40
CA ARG A 708 24.91 6.67 -4.23
C ARG A 708 24.47 7.68 -5.28
N ALA A 709 24.39 7.26 -6.55
CA ALA A 709 23.91 8.10 -7.65
C ALA A 709 22.45 8.53 -7.43
N LEU A 710 21.59 7.61 -6.97
CA LEU A 710 20.22 7.90 -6.58
C LEU A 710 20.14 8.97 -5.48
N GLY A 711 20.97 8.83 -4.43
CA GLY A 711 21.04 9.80 -3.34
C GLY A 711 21.62 11.16 -3.73
N ALA A 712 22.32 11.24 -4.87
CA ALA A 712 22.78 12.48 -5.50
C ALA A 712 21.77 13.04 -6.52
N LEU A 713 20.61 12.38 -6.69
CA LEU A 713 19.59 12.71 -7.68
C LEU A 713 20.12 12.69 -9.12
N THR A 714 20.93 11.69 -9.46
CA THR A 714 21.32 11.39 -10.85
C THR A 714 20.30 10.45 -11.49
N ASP A 715 19.67 10.87 -12.59
CA ASP A 715 18.73 10.03 -13.34
C ASP A 715 19.44 8.84 -14.03
N TRP A 716 18.66 7.84 -14.47
CA TRP A 716 19.23 6.63 -15.06
C TRP A 716 20.05 6.90 -16.32
N ASP A 717 19.60 7.77 -17.21
CA ASP A 717 20.26 7.98 -18.50
C ASP A 717 21.61 8.68 -18.29
N SER A 718 21.65 9.67 -17.38
CA SER A 718 22.89 10.29 -16.92
C SER A 718 23.84 9.30 -16.24
N TYR A 719 23.31 8.42 -15.38
CA TYR A 719 24.09 7.39 -14.69
C TYR A 719 24.67 6.36 -15.67
N SER A 720 23.85 5.83 -16.58
CA SER A 720 24.25 4.82 -17.58
C SER A 720 25.38 5.35 -18.45
N LYS A 721 25.20 6.57 -18.99
CA LYS A 721 26.22 7.22 -19.81
C LYS A 721 27.54 7.39 -19.06
N ALA A 722 27.50 7.84 -17.80
CA ALA A 722 28.71 8.00 -17.00
C ALA A 722 29.43 6.66 -16.74
N MET A 723 28.69 5.56 -16.63
CA MET A 723 29.27 4.22 -16.45
C MET A 723 29.87 3.67 -17.74
N GLU A 724 29.22 3.90 -18.88
CA GLU A 724 29.74 3.58 -20.21
C GLU A 724 31.06 4.33 -20.47
N ASP A 725 31.10 5.64 -20.18
CA ASP A 725 32.30 6.47 -20.31
C ASP A 725 33.46 5.98 -19.42
N LEU A 726 33.15 5.30 -18.31
CA LEU A 726 34.11 4.69 -17.39
C LEU A 726 34.47 3.24 -17.74
N GLY A 727 33.85 2.64 -18.76
CA GLY A 727 34.05 1.24 -19.15
C GLY A 727 33.53 0.23 -18.13
N MET A 728 32.49 0.59 -17.37
CA MET A 728 31.93 -0.21 -16.26
C MET A 728 30.52 -0.77 -16.52
N MET A 729 29.93 -0.43 -17.68
CA MET A 729 28.71 -1.02 -18.26
C MET A 729 29.04 -1.38 -19.70
#